data_AF-A0A2D6PYN9-F1
#
_entry.id   AF-A0A2D6PYN9-F1
#
_cell.length_a   1.000
_cell.length_b   1.000
_cell.length_c   1.000
_cell.angle_alpha   90.00
_cell.angle_beta   90.00
_cell.angle_gamma   90.00
#
_symmetry.space_group_name_H-M   'P 1'
#
loop_
_entity.id
_entity.type
_entity.pdbx_description
1 polymer ?
#
loop_
_entity_poly.entity_id
_entity_poly.type
_entity_poly.pdbx_seq_one_letter_code
_entity_poly.pdbx_strand_id
1 'polypeptide(L)'
;MCVGGALAPEESPLTEAGRSLETRYSEELEKLKATILKSVPKVNERKKAAYLKAREIEKAAVADVKQEQEALNKSRGAVGLLNHRKAWIGRATKGVAEAEEKLKQAEAMRGDGKQKAVAVREARSALAKIQENYGMAASELKKSQKAVAKANAEEPKLTKALASAQKALTVAQARTMTAVNALGLGPFLAGNRLDAKLAKYVVLTEATPRGLAEFAQQSSKQRKLVDKLLADGDLMIQMAVADGAAGGKYGRAMEIYAAIQKTSTKARRGTLQRLALAIALEHAVPVKQRNAKSRTDAPATVDPVKRHLHFERAFRDGALDPAFKDLSVWNYRMVVNGEEPDEILAWGRKMLRSYRPDHVSTPDYRWRYVEAVRTEVRYGSQDNKYDKPELQFFQNILMNGGVCGRRAFFGRFILRAFGIPTTARPQRGHAALAHWTPDGWVVCLGAGWGHGWTKTRYKNDLDFLANTQARAVAKPFLQVKRAQWIGRLLGEKQTLGLHSGDPALWHGVALYRQKAIIEKAKAVTLDAVGTDIAEANESKVKRAIRKTTVTDEDRQIVTRTDGVITIPAVACTKPRSSTRKIRFMESSLGGMQLHYGRQGRNGEFEYTFDAPKAGRYALTARVVTPSWKQHLLVAANGAKEPTDIALPFTVGMWDRTEPVEVSLVKGTNVLTFSRNHGGLKGVTIKDFTLTPIR
;
A
#
# COMPACT_ATOMS: atom_id res chain seq x y z
N MET A 1 -13.30 10.95 1.57
CA MET A 1 -14.48 10.22 2.10
C MET A 1 -14.30 10.09 3.59
N CYS A 2 -14.95 10.99 4.34
CA CYS A 2 -15.07 10.91 5.78
C CYS A 2 -15.78 9.59 6.11
N VAL A 3 -15.19 8.78 6.99
CA VAL A 3 -15.90 7.63 7.55
C VAL A 3 -16.80 8.23 8.61
N GLY A 4 -18.10 8.30 8.32
CA GLY A 4 -19.10 8.56 9.35
C GLY A 4 -18.87 7.57 10.49
N GLY A 5 -18.82 8.07 11.72
CA GLY A 5 -18.84 7.21 12.90
C GLY A 5 -20.06 6.31 12.77
N ALA A 6 -19.83 5.00 12.68
CA ALA A 6 -20.91 4.06 12.85
C ALA A 6 -21.48 4.33 14.25
N LEU A 7 -22.76 4.70 14.31
CA LEU A 7 -23.54 4.64 15.54
C LEU A 7 -23.27 3.27 16.17
N ALA A 8 -22.98 3.24 17.47
CA ALA A 8 -22.87 1.97 18.18
C ALA A 8 -24.16 1.19 17.90
N PRO A 9 -24.08 -0.08 17.47
CA PRO A 9 -25.29 -0.88 17.28
C PRO A 9 -26.07 -0.89 18.60
N GLU A 10 -27.38 -0.68 18.51
CA GLU A 10 -28.30 -0.75 19.65
C GLU A 10 -28.06 -2.07 20.39
N GLU A 11 -27.78 -1.98 21.69
CA GLU A 11 -27.58 -3.16 22.53
C GLU A 11 -28.90 -3.92 22.65
N SER A 12 -28.88 -5.22 22.38
CA SER A 12 -30.08 -6.04 22.57
C SER A 12 -30.40 -6.13 24.07
N PRO A 13 -31.68 -6.03 24.48
CA PRO A 13 -32.04 -6.19 25.87
C PRO A 13 -31.65 -7.60 26.37
N LEU A 14 -31.10 -7.66 27.58
CA LEU A 14 -30.78 -8.93 28.22
C LEU A 14 -32.05 -9.58 28.76
N THR A 15 -32.23 -10.85 28.42
CA THR A 15 -33.19 -11.76 29.06
C THR A 15 -32.79 -12.01 30.51
N GLU A 16 -33.66 -12.66 31.29
CA GLU A 16 -33.30 -13.08 32.65
C GLU A 16 -32.06 -13.98 32.66
N ALA A 17 -32.01 -14.98 31.78
CA ALA A 17 -30.82 -15.82 31.59
C ALA A 17 -29.58 -15.01 31.19
N GLY A 18 -29.76 -13.99 30.34
CA GLY A 18 -28.72 -13.03 29.98
C GLY A 18 -28.19 -12.27 31.18
N ARG A 19 -29.06 -11.74 32.05
CA ARG A 19 -28.67 -11.05 33.29
C ARG A 19 -27.89 -11.97 34.23
N SER A 20 -28.33 -13.21 34.41
CA SER A 20 -27.58 -14.20 35.21
C SER A 20 -26.18 -14.48 34.63
N LEU A 21 -26.05 -14.54 33.30
CA LEU A 21 -24.76 -14.69 32.63
C LEU A 21 -23.87 -13.46 32.81
N GLU A 22 -24.42 -12.25 32.70
CA GLU A 22 -23.71 -11.00 32.94
C GLU A 22 -23.16 -10.95 34.38
N THR A 23 -23.98 -11.29 35.38
CA THR A 23 -23.54 -11.41 36.78
C THR A 23 -22.40 -12.41 36.92
N ARG A 24 -22.55 -13.62 36.38
CA ARG A 24 -21.50 -14.65 36.43
C ARG A 24 -20.18 -14.19 35.80
N TYR A 25 -20.23 -13.57 34.62
CA TYR A 25 -19.02 -13.09 33.95
C TYR A 25 -18.39 -11.90 34.69
N SER A 26 -19.18 -11.07 35.36
CA SER A 26 -18.70 -9.96 36.19
C SER A 26 -18.02 -10.47 37.47
N GLU A 27 -18.62 -11.44 38.15
CA GLU A 27 -18.02 -12.10 39.32
C GLU A 27 -16.72 -12.82 38.94
N GLU A 28 -16.69 -13.50 37.79
CA GLU A 28 -15.48 -14.14 37.28
C GLU A 28 -14.38 -13.12 36.98
N LEU A 29 -14.73 -11.98 36.37
CA LEU A 29 -13.80 -10.89 36.10
C LEU A 29 -13.19 -10.32 37.39
N GLU A 30 -14.01 -10.01 38.40
CA GLU A 30 -13.53 -9.47 39.67
C GLU A 30 -12.71 -10.48 40.48
N LYS A 31 -13.14 -11.75 40.55
CA LYS A 31 -12.36 -12.81 41.19
C LYS A 31 -11.00 -13.01 40.50
N LEU A 32 -10.99 -12.99 39.16
CA LEU A 32 -9.77 -13.10 38.38
C LEU A 32 -8.85 -11.89 38.61
N LYS A 33 -9.41 -10.68 38.64
CA LYS A 33 -8.68 -9.45 38.96
C LYS A 33 -8.00 -9.54 40.33
N ALA A 34 -8.76 -9.89 41.37
CA ALA A 34 -8.23 -10.06 42.73
C ALA A 34 -7.12 -11.12 42.78
N THR A 35 -7.27 -12.23 42.04
CA THR A 35 -6.27 -13.29 41.97
C THR A 35 -4.97 -12.83 41.30
N ILE A 36 -5.07 -12.11 40.18
CA ILE A 36 -3.89 -11.61 39.45
C ILE A 36 -3.18 -10.55 40.28
N LEU A 37 -3.91 -9.61 40.90
CA LEU A 37 -3.33 -8.53 41.71
C LEU A 37 -2.45 -9.03 42.85
N LYS A 38 -2.78 -10.17 43.47
CA LYS A 38 -1.92 -10.82 44.49
C LYS A 38 -0.54 -11.23 43.96
N SER A 39 -0.44 -11.49 42.65
CA SER A 39 0.80 -11.92 41.99
C SER A 39 1.56 -10.77 41.31
N VAL A 40 0.95 -9.59 41.16
CA VAL A 40 1.61 -8.43 40.55
C VAL A 40 2.57 -7.79 41.58
N PRO A 41 3.85 -7.58 41.25
CA PRO A 41 4.80 -6.97 42.17
C PRO A 41 4.38 -5.57 42.59
N LYS A 42 4.47 -5.27 43.89
CA LYS A 42 4.38 -3.90 44.37
C LYS A 42 5.61 -3.13 43.91
N VAL A 43 5.39 -2.01 43.24
CA VAL A 43 6.47 -1.13 42.79
C VAL A 43 6.81 -0.16 43.92
N ASN A 44 8.09 -0.02 44.23
CA ASN A 44 8.54 0.96 45.23
C ASN A 44 8.20 2.40 44.76
N GLU A 45 7.48 3.16 45.59
CA GLU A 45 7.00 4.49 45.21
C GLU A 45 8.12 5.50 44.90
N ARG A 46 9.29 5.41 45.56
CA ARG A 46 10.44 6.26 45.21
C ARG A 46 10.97 5.94 43.81
N LYS A 47 11.07 4.66 43.46
CA LYS A 47 11.49 4.23 42.11
C LYS A 47 10.49 4.62 41.03
N LYS A 48 9.19 4.51 41.33
CA LYS A 48 8.11 4.98 40.45
C LYS A 48 8.17 6.49 40.24
N ALA A 49 8.34 7.29 41.30
CA ALA A 49 8.51 8.73 41.22
C ALA A 49 9.75 9.12 40.39
N ALA A 50 10.87 8.39 40.57
CA ALA A 50 12.08 8.60 39.77
C ALA A 50 11.85 8.31 38.28
N TYR A 51 11.13 7.24 37.94
CA TYR A 51 10.71 6.96 36.56
C TYR A 51 9.84 8.08 35.98
N LEU A 52 8.80 8.50 36.70
CA LEU A 52 7.90 9.56 36.23
C LEU A 52 8.65 10.88 35.99
N LYS A 53 9.55 11.25 36.90
CA LYS A 53 10.42 12.43 36.75
C LYS A 53 11.34 12.32 35.53
N ALA A 54 11.96 11.16 35.32
CA ALA A 54 12.81 10.92 34.14
C ALA A 54 11.99 11.02 32.84
N ARG A 55 10.76 10.49 32.83
CA ARG A 55 9.84 10.54 31.70
C ARG A 55 9.44 11.97 31.33
N GLU A 56 9.13 12.81 32.31
CA GLU A 56 8.83 14.22 32.05
C GLU A 56 10.02 14.98 31.44
N ILE A 57 11.24 14.71 31.92
CA ILE A 57 12.47 15.28 31.32
C ILE A 57 12.64 14.82 29.88
N GLU A 58 12.43 13.53 29.59
CA GLU A 58 12.49 13.01 28.22
C GLU A 58 11.44 13.64 27.32
N LYS A 59 10.21 13.81 27.82
CA LYS A 59 9.11 14.45 27.08
C LYS A 59 9.43 15.91 26.75
N ALA A 60 9.99 16.66 27.69
CA ALA A 60 10.48 18.02 27.43
C ALA A 60 11.57 18.01 26.35
N ALA A 61 12.56 17.12 26.44
CA ALA A 61 13.61 17.02 25.43
C ALA A 61 13.08 16.63 24.03
N VAL A 62 12.03 15.81 23.94
CA VAL A 62 11.34 15.52 22.67
C VAL A 62 10.67 16.78 22.11
N ALA A 63 10.03 17.58 22.97
CA ALA A 63 9.42 18.84 22.57
C ALA A 63 10.46 19.85 22.06
N ASP A 64 11.60 19.96 22.74
CA ASP A 64 12.72 20.81 22.33
C ASP A 64 13.26 20.42 20.95
N VAL A 65 13.51 19.12 20.71
CA VAL A 65 13.94 18.63 19.38
C VAL A 65 12.91 18.99 18.31
N LYS A 66 11.62 18.81 18.59
CA LYS A 66 10.55 19.15 17.65
C LYS A 66 10.55 20.65 17.34
N GLN A 67 10.66 21.50 18.36
CA GLN A 67 10.69 22.95 18.21
C GLN A 67 11.90 23.41 17.37
N GLU A 68 13.10 22.91 17.67
CA GLU A 68 14.31 23.25 16.91
C GLU A 68 14.23 22.75 15.47
N GLN A 69 13.66 21.56 15.25
CA GLN A 69 13.45 21.02 13.91
C GLN A 69 12.43 21.84 13.11
N GLU A 70 11.35 22.29 13.73
CA GLU A 70 10.35 23.18 13.11
C GLU A 70 10.95 24.55 12.77
N ALA A 71 11.78 25.11 13.65
CA ALA A 71 12.50 26.36 13.39
C ALA A 71 13.45 26.22 12.19
N LEU A 72 14.25 25.15 12.14
CA LEU A 72 15.13 24.86 11.00
C LEU A 72 14.35 24.65 9.70
N ASN A 73 13.24 23.91 9.73
CA ASN A 73 12.39 23.68 8.56
C ASN A 73 11.75 24.97 8.05
N LYS A 74 11.29 25.85 8.96
CA LYS A 74 10.73 27.16 8.62
C LYS A 74 11.78 28.04 7.94
N SER A 75 13.01 28.05 8.43
CA SER A 75 14.14 28.74 7.80
C SER A 75 14.38 28.22 6.38
N ARG A 76 14.50 26.89 6.21
CA ARG A 76 14.68 26.25 4.89
C ARG A 76 13.53 26.48 3.91
N GLY A 77 12.31 26.65 4.40
CA GLY A 77 11.13 26.96 3.59
C GLY A 77 11.27 28.23 2.73
N ALA A 78 12.08 29.19 3.16
CA ALA A 78 12.35 30.42 2.41
C ALA A 78 13.00 30.14 1.03
N VAL A 79 13.85 29.11 0.93
CA VAL A 79 14.53 28.72 -0.32
C VAL A 79 13.53 28.18 -1.35
N GLY A 80 12.57 27.36 -0.90
CA GLY A 80 11.50 26.85 -1.76
C GLY A 80 10.62 27.97 -2.32
N LEU A 81 10.28 28.96 -1.49
CA LEU A 81 9.52 30.13 -1.90
C LEU A 81 10.30 30.96 -2.94
N LEU A 82 11.60 31.18 -2.73
CA LEU A 82 12.46 31.88 -3.70
C LEU A 82 12.43 31.22 -5.08
N ASN A 83 12.54 29.89 -5.15
CA ASN A 83 12.49 29.16 -6.43
C ASN A 83 11.13 29.31 -7.13
N HIS A 84 10.03 29.29 -6.37
CA HIS A 84 8.70 29.57 -6.91
C HIS A 84 8.59 31.01 -7.45
N ARG A 85 9.12 32.01 -6.73
CA ARG A 85 9.14 33.40 -7.19
C ARG A 85 10.01 33.61 -8.43
N LYS A 86 11.17 32.93 -8.52
CA LYS A 86 12.01 32.90 -9.73
C LYS A 86 11.26 32.35 -10.95
N ALA A 87 10.46 31.30 -10.77
CA ALA A 87 9.64 30.76 -11.85
C ALA A 87 8.49 31.71 -12.24
N TRP A 88 7.88 32.39 -11.27
CA TRP A 88 6.83 33.39 -11.53
C TRP A 88 7.36 34.59 -12.31
N ILE A 89 8.48 35.20 -11.88
CA ILE A 89 9.08 36.31 -12.62
C ILE A 89 9.47 35.88 -14.03
N GLY A 90 10.02 34.67 -14.21
CA GLY A 90 10.36 34.16 -15.54
C GLY A 90 9.14 34.02 -16.47
N ARG A 91 8.00 33.56 -15.94
CA ARG A 91 6.72 33.53 -16.69
C ARG A 91 6.19 34.93 -16.98
N ALA A 92 6.27 35.84 -16.01
CA ALA A 92 5.83 37.22 -16.17
C ALA A 92 6.67 37.95 -17.24
N THR A 93 7.99 37.79 -17.22
CA THR A 93 8.91 38.32 -18.25
C THR A 93 8.53 37.81 -19.64
N LYS A 94 8.28 36.51 -19.79
CA LYS A 94 7.84 35.94 -21.07
C LYS A 94 6.50 36.53 -21.52
N GLY A 95 5.55 36.68 -20.58
CA GLY A 95 4.26 37.29 -20.84
C GLY A 95 4.34 38.76 -21.28
N VAL A 96 5.26 39.54 -20.69
CA VAL A 96 5.52 40.93 -21.12
C VAL A 96 6.01 40.94 -22.57
N ALA A 97 7.01 40.13 -22.91
CA ALA A 97 7.53 40.05 -24.28
C ALA A 97 6.44 39.62 -25.29
N GLU A 98 5.61 38.64 -24.94
CA GLU A 98 4.48 38.21 -25.79
C GLU A 98 3.42 39.32 -25.95
N ALA A 99 3.18 40.14 -24.92
CA ALA A 99 2.22 41.25 -24.96
C ALA A 99 2.75 42.47 -25.73
N GLU A 100 4.06 42.77 -25.62
CA GLU A 100 4.73 43.80 -26.42
C GLU A 100 4.69 43.46 -27.91
N GLU A 101 4.92 42.20 -28.27
CA GLU A 101 4.83 41.74 -29.65
C GLU A 101 3.39 41.85 -30.18
N LYS A 102 2.37 41.51 -29.37
CA LYS A 102 0.96 41.72 -29.74
C LYS A 102 0.60 43.19 -29.92
N LEU A 103 1.15 44.07 -29.08
CA LEU A 103 0.97 45.51 -29.23
C LEU A 103 1.60 46.01 -30.54
N LYS A 104 2.83 45.57 -30.85
CA LYS A 104 3.50 45.88 -32.11
C LYS A 104 2.71 45.39 -33.33
N GLN A 105 2.14 44.19 -33.26
CA GLN A 105 1.26 43.66 -34.31
C GLN A 105 -0.02 44.48 -34.48
N ALA A 106 -0.66 44.88 -33.36
CA ALA A 106 -1.84 45.75 -33.39
C ALA A 106 -1.51 47.14 -33.98
N GLU A 107 -0.35 47.70 -33.66
CA GLU A 107 0.14 48.98 -34.20
C GLU A 107 0.52 48.87 -35.69
N ALA A 108 0.90 47.68 -36.17
CA ALA A 108 1.22 47.39 -37.58
C ALA A 108 0.01 47.00 -38.44
N MET A 109 -1.19 46.83 -37.88
CA MET A 109 -2.41 46.53 -38.65
C MET A 109 -2.70 47.61 -39.72
N ARG A 110 -3.09 47.17 -40.93
CA ARG A 110 -3.59 48.00 -42.04
C ARG A 110 -5.12 47.85 -42.13
N GLY A 111 -5.86 48.96 -42.20
CA GLY A 111 -7.34 48.98 -42.24
C GLY A 111 -7.95 50.27 -41.64
N ASP A 112 -9.29 50.36 -41.58
CA ASP A 112 -10.06 51.49 -41.04
C ASP A 112 -9.53 51.92 -39.65
N GLY A 113 -9.24 53.22 -39.51
CA GLY A 113 -8.61 53.82 -38.33
C GLY A 113 -9.32 53.50 -37.00
N LYS A 114 -10.62 53.18 -37.03
CA LYS A 114 -11.38 52.77 -35.84
C LYS A 114 -11.01 51.39 -35.32
N GLN A 115 -10.87 50.38 -36.18
CA GLN A 115 -10.56 49.00 -35.76
C GLN A 115 -9.15 48.88 -35.19
N LYS A 116 -8.19 49.56 -35.83
CA LYS A 116 -6.81 49.65 -35.35
C LYS A 116 -6.74 50.28 -33.95
N ALA A 117 -7.48 51.38 -33.73
CA ALA A 117 -7.50 52.07 -32.45
C ALA A 117 -8.02 51.17 -31.31
N VAL A 118 -9.05 50.36 -31.57
CA VAL A 118 -9.58 49.39 -30.59
C VAL A 118 -8.56 48.30 -30.28
N ALA A 119 -7.97 47.67 -31.31
CA ALA A 119 -6.97 46.62 -31.12
C ALA A 119 -5.73 47.10 -30.35
N VAL A 120 -5.24 48.31 -30.65
CA VAL A 120 -4.14 48.95 -29.91
C VAL A 120 -4.54 49.24 -28.47
N ARG A 121 -5.77 49.73 -28.22
CA ARG A 121 -6.26 49.99 -26.85
C ARG A 121 -6.33 48.72 -26.01
N GLU A 122 -6.83 47.63 -26.60
CA GLU A 122 -6.92 46.33 -25.92
C GLU A 122 -5.54 45.73 -25.66
N ALA A 123 -4.63 45.77 -26.64
CA ALA A 123 -3.25 45.32 -26.48
C ALA A 123 -2.50 46.13 -25.41
N ARG A 124 -2.70 47.46 -25.36
CA ARG A 124 -2.15 48.32 -24.29
C ARG A 124 -2.72 47.97 -22.92
N SER A 125 -4.04 47.74 -22.83
CA SER A 125 -4.68 47.33 -21.59
C SER A 125 -4.18 45.96 -21.10
N ALA A 126 -4.01 45.00 -22.02
CA ALA A 126 -3.46 43.68 -21.70
C ALA A 126 -1.98 43.76 -21.27
N LEU A 127 -1.18 44.58 -21.97
CA LEU A 127 0.21 44.83 -21.61
C LEU A 127 0.32 45.46 -20.22
N ALA A 128 -0.50 46.47 -19.90
CA ALA A 128 -0.52 47.11 -18.60
C ALA A 128 -0.81 46.11 -17.45
N LYS A 129 -1.80 45.21 -17.62
CA LYS A 129 -2.12 44.16 -16.65
C LYS A 129 -0.96 43.18 -16.44
N ILE A 130 -0.26 42.82 -17.52
CA ILE A 130 0.88 41.90 -17.45
C ILE A 130 2.10 42.59 -16.82
N GLN A 131 2.33 43.87 -17.10
CA GLN A 131 3.36 44.69 -16.46
C GLN A 131 3.10 44.88 -14.97
N GLU A 132 1.85 45.04 -14.53
CA GLU A 132 1.47 45.04 -13.11
C GLU A 132 1.82 43.71 -12.43
N ASN A 133 1.48 42.58 -13.06
CA ASN A 133 1.85 41.25 -12.58
C ASN A 133 3.37 41.06 -12.51
N TYR A 134 4.13 41.59 -13.48
CA TYR A 134 5.59 41.61 -13.45
C TYR A 134 6.13 42.42 -12.27
N GLY A 135 5.59 43.63 -12.03
CA GLY A 135 5.95 44.48 -10.89
C GLY A 135 5.71 43.79 -9.55
N MET A 136 4.56 43.13 -9.40
CA MET A 136 4.27 42.29 -8.21
C MET A 136 5.26 41.13 -8.07
N ALA A 137 5.54 40.40 -9.16
CA ALA A 137 6.48 39.29 -9.15
C ALA A 137 7.91 39.74 -8.76
N ALA A 138 8.36 40.90 -9.23
CA ALA A 138 9.67 41.46 -8.94
C ALA A 138 9.78 41.89 -7.46
N SER A 139 8.75 42.55 -6.93
CA SER A 139 8.67 42.92 -5.51
C SER A 139 8.72 41.70 -4.59
N GLU A 140 7.93 40.66 -4.90
CA GLU A 140 7.88 39.41 -4.14
C GLU A 140 9.18 38.59 -4.26
N LEU A 141 9.86 38.64 -5.39
CA LEU A 141 11.19 38.05 -5.56
C LEU A 141 12.20 38.72 -4.63
N LYS A 142 12.25 40.05 -4.59
CA LYS A 142 13.16 40.81 -3.71
C LYS A 142 12.90 40.51 -2.24
N LYS A 143 11.63 40.43 -1.82
CA LYS A 143 11.25 39.99 -0.46
C LYS A 143 11.75 38.57 -0.16
N SER A 144 11.59 37.65 -1.11
CA SER A 144 12.03 36.26 -0.95
C SER A 144 13.55 36.11 -0.90
N GLN A 145 14.30 36.93 -1.66
CA GLN A 145 15.76 36.98 -1.61
C GLN A 145 16.26 37.43 -0.24
N LYS A 146 15.66 38.50 0.33
CA LYS A 146 15.97 38.94 1.70
C LYS A 146 15.66 37.87 2.74
N ALA A 147 14.53 37.19 2.60
CA ALA A 147 14.16 36.09 3.49
C ALA A 147 15.16 34.92 3.44
N VAL A 148 15.65 34.55 2.25
CA VAL A 148 16.69 33.51 2.09
C VAL A 148 18.03 33.94 2.67
N ALA A 149 18.45 35.20 2.48
CA ALA A 149 19.68 35.70 3.08
C ALA A 149 19.63 35.61 4.62
N LYS A 150 18.49 35.98 5.22
CA LYS A 150 18.26 35.81 6.67
C LYS A 150 18.26 34.33 7.07
N ALA A 151 17.57 33.47 6.33
CA ALA A 151 17.51 32.04 6.59
C ALA A 151 18.90 31.38 6.58
N ASN A 152 19.72 31.71 5.58
CA ASN A 152 21.09 31.19 5.45
C ASN A 152 21.98 31.66 6.61
N ALA A 153 21.80 32.89 7.10
CA ALA A 153 22.54 33.40 8.26
C ALA A 153 22.14 32.68 9.56
N GLU A 154 20.87 32.30 9.72
CA GLU A 154 20.35 31.61 10.91
C GLU A 154 20.58 30.08 10.87
N GLU A 155 20.75 29.47 9.69
CA GLU A 155 20.85 28.01 9.53
C GLU A 155 21.96 27.35 10.37
N PRO A 156 23.20 27.88 10.45
CA PRO A 156 24.24 27.29 11.31
C PRO A 156 23.84 27.26 12.80
N LYS A 157 23.21 28.34 13.28
CA LYS A 157 22.73 28.45 14.67
C LYS A 157 21.62 27.44 14.95
N LEU A 158 20.63 27.36 14.07
CA LEU A 158 19.51 26.41 14.18
C LEU A 158 19.97 24.96 14.08
N THR A 159 20.93 24.66 13.20
CA THR A 159 21.53 23.33 13.07
C THR A 159 22.27 22.92 14.35
N LYS A 160 23.04 23.84 14.94
CA LYS A 160 23.72 23.61 16.22
C LYS A 160 22.71 23.42 17.37
N ALA A 161 21.65 24.21 17.41
CA ALA A 161 20.60 24.10 18.43
C ALA A 161 19.88 22.74 18.34
N LEU A 162 19.47 22.32 17.14
CA LEU A 162 18.90 21.00 16.89
C LEU A 162 19.85 19.87 17.32
N ALA A 163 21.14 19.97 16.98
CA ALA A 163 22.13 18.97 17.39
C ALA A 163 22.27 18.88 18.93
N SER A 164 22.24 20.02 19.62
CA SER A 164 22.25 20.06 21.09
C SER A 164 20.99 19.47 21.70
N ALA A 165 19.80 19.83 21.19
CA ALA A 165 18.54 19.24 21.62
C ALA A 165 18.51 17.72 21.41
N GLN A 166 19.06 17.24 20.28
CA GLN A 166 19.15 15.81 20.00
C GLN A 166 20.07 15.08 20.98
N LYS A 167 21.21 15.69 21.36
CA LYS A 167 22.09 15.13 22.41
C LYS A 167 21.39 15.09 23.77
N ALA A 168 20.68 16.16 24.14
CA ALA A 168 19.92 16.21 25.38
C ALA A 168 18.82 15.13 25.43
N LEU A 169 18.12 14.92 24.31
CA LEU A 169 17.14 13.85 24.17
C LEU A 169 17.77 12.47 24.36
N THR A 170 18.93 12.19 23.76
CA THR A 170 19.64 10.92 23.97
C THR A 170 19.97 10.67 25.44
N VAL A 171 20.47 11.69 26.14
CA VAL A 171 20.77 11.60 27.59
C VAL A 171 19.50 11.37 28.40
N ALA A 172 18.41 12.10 28.11
CA ALA A 172 17.13 11.95 28.80
C ALA A 172 16.55 10.54 28.58
N GLN A 173 16.59 10.03 27.35
CA GLN A 173 16.15 8.67 27.02
C GLN A 173 16.94 7.59 27.78
N ALA A 174 18.26 7.73 27.86
CA ALA A 174 19.10 6.81 28.62
C ALA A 174 18.76 6.84 30.12
N ARG A 175 18.56 8.04 30.68
CA ARG A 175 18.11 8.21 32.08
C ARG A 175 16.77 7.54 32.34
N THR A 176 15.80 7.71 31.44
CA THR A 176 14.49 7.04 31.59
C THR A 176 14.63 5.53 31.51
N MET A 177 15.44 5.00 30.58
CA MET A 177 15.67 3.55 30.49
C MET A 177 16.30 2.99 31.78
N THR A 178 17.29 3.69 32.35
CA THR A 178 17.87 3.35 33.65
C THR A 178 16.82 3.35 34.76
N ALA A 179 15.96 4.37 34.81
CA ALA A 179 14.88 4.44 35.79
C ALA A 179 13.85 3.30 35.62
N VAL A 180 13.49 2.94 34.39
CA VAL A 180 12.62 1.79 34.09
C VAL A 180 13.27 0.49 34.55
N ASN A 181 14.55 0.28 34.27
CA ASN A 181 15.26 -0.92 34.71
C ASN A 181 15.33 -1.00 36.25
N ALA A 182 15.52 0.14 36.92
CA ALA A 182 15.56 0.21 38.38
C ALA A 182 14.25 -0.23 39.05
N LEU A 183 13.10 -0.17 38.34
CA LEU A 183 11.82 -0.70 38.82
C LEU A 183 11.88 -2.21 39.14
N GLY A 184 12.83 -2.96 38.53
CA GLY A 184 13.05 -4.37 38.83
C GLY A 184 11.98 -5.32 38.28
N LEU A 185 11.17 -4.87 37.32
CA LEU A 185 10.04 -5.64 36.77
C LEU A 185 10.44 -6.66 35.69
N GLY A 186 11.68 -6.62 35.21
CA GLY A 186 12.18 -7.47 34.13
C GLY A 186 12.02 -8.97 34.37
N PRO A 187 12.53 -9.53 35.50
CA PRO A 187 12.39 -10.96 35.82
C PRO A 187 10.92 -11.42 35.88
N PHE A 188 10.05 -10.60 36.47
CA PHE A 188 8.62 -10.88 36.54
C PHE A 188 7.97 -10.92 35.15
N LEU A 189 8.24 -9.90 34.32
CA LEU A 189 7.70 -9.84 32.95
C LEU A 189 8.25 -10.93 32.04
N ALA A 190 9.41 -11.53 32.34
CA ALA A 190 9.94 -12.66 31.59
C ALA A 190 9.13 -13.96 31.82
N GLY A 191 8.51 -14.13 32.99
CA GLY A 191 7.72 -15.31 33.34
C GLY A 191 6.37 -15.38 32.62
N ASN A 192 5.91 -16.60 32.31
CA ASN A 192 4.66 -16.89 31.61
C ASN A 192 3.53 -17.40 32.53
N ARG A 193 3.77 -17.52 33.84
CA ARG A 193 2.85 -18.14 34.81
C ARG A 193 1.48 -17.48 34.88
N LEU A 194 1.37 -16.20 34.51
CA LEU A 194 0.13 -15.44 34.51
C LEU A 194 -0.51 -15.29 33.13
N ASP A 195 0.10 -15.80 32.06
CA ASP A 195 -0.31 -15.48 30.67
C ASP A 195 -1.77 -15.85 30.42
N ALA A 196 -2.21 -17.05 30.79
CA ALA A 196 -3.60 -17.48 30.59
C ALA A 196 -4.60 -16.65 31.42
N LYS A 197 -4.25 -16.30 32.67
CA LYS A 197 -5.09 -15.47 33.55
C LYS A 197 -5.18 -14.03 33.03
N LEU A 198 -4.06 -13.44 32.63
CA LEU A 198 -4.01 -12.11 32.03
C LEU A 198 -4.77 -12.05 30.71
N ALA A 199 -4.59 -13.05 29.84
CA ALA A 199 -5.32 -13.14 28.58
C ALA A 199 -6.83 -13.26 28.82
N LYS A 200 -7.26 -14.12 29.75
CA LYS A 200 -8.68 -14.23 30.13
C LYS A 200 -9.25 -12.93 30.68
N TYR A 201 -8.49 -12.22 31.53
CA TYR A 201 -8.88 -10.91 32.04
C TYR A 201 -9.05 -9.89 30.91
N VAL A 202 -8.12 -9.86 29.95
CA VAL A 202 -8.20 -8.99 28.77
C VAL A 202 -9.42 -9.32 27.92
N VAL A 203 -9.69 -10.61 27.67
CA VAL A 203 -10.86 -11.07 26.91
C VAL A 203 -12.16 -10.62 27.59
N LEU A 204 -12.33 -10.89 28.89
CA LEU A 204 -13.51 -10.50 29.65
C LEU A 204 -13.69 -8.96 29.69
N THR A 205 -12.59 -8.21 29.81
CA THR A 205 -12.62 -6.74 29.84
C THR A 205 -12.97 -6.15 28.46
N GLU A 206 -12.37 -6.67 27.39
CA GLU A 206 -12.59 -6.16 26.03
C GLU A 206 -13.94 -6.58 25.46
N ALA A 207 -14.42 -7.79 25.78
CA ALA A 207 -15.74 -8.25 25.41
C ALA A 207 -16.85 -7.62 26.25
N THR A 208 -16.51 -7.19 27.47
CA THR A 208 -17.40 -6.85 28.59
C THR A 208 -18.24 -8.04 29.07
N PRO A 209 -18.54 -8.16 30.38
CA PRO A 209 -19.47 -9.18 30.88
C PRO A 209 -20.83 -9.13 30.18
N ARG A 210 -21.36 -7.92 29.97
CA ARG A 210 -22.61 -7.66 29.25
C ARG A 210 -22.57 -8.15 27.79
N GLY A 211 -21.55 -7.78 27.04
CA GLY A 211 -21.42 -8.18 25.63
C GLY A 211 -21.25 -9.69 25.43
N LEU A 212 -20.57 -10.38 26.36
CA LEU A 212 -20.52 -11.85 26.35
C LEU A 212 -21.87 -12.47 26.69
N ALA A 213 -22.59 -11.91 27.67
CA ALA A 213 -23.93 -12.36 28.02
C ALA A 213 -24.93 -12.17 26.88
N GLU A 214 -24.91 -11.02 26.21
CA GLU A 214 -25.73 -10.71 25.04
C GLU A 214 -25.51 -11.72 23.91
N PHE A 215 -24.26 -12.11 23.66
CA PHE A 215 -23.95 -13.15 22.68
C PHE A 215 -24.38 -14.54 23.17
N ALA A 216 -24.05 -14.90 24.40
CA ALA A 216 -24.29 -16.23 24.96
C ALA A 216 -25.80 -16.55 25.10
N GLN A 217 -26.64 -15.54 25.39
CA GLN A 217 -28.08 -15.73 25.54
C GLN A 217 -28.79 -16.09 24.22
N GLN A 218 -28.17 -15.87 23.06
CA GLN A 218 -28.79 -16.11 21.75
C GLN A 218 -29.19 -17.58 21.55
N SER A 219 -28.38 -18.52 22.05
CA SER A 219 -28.78 -19.93 22.20
C SER A 219 -27.76 -20.72 23.03
N SER A 220 -28.10 -21.97 23.37
CA SER A 220 -27.18 -22.91 24.01
C SER A 220 -25.88 -23.15 23.21
N LYS A 221 -25.92 -23.01 21.88
CA LYS A 221 -24.73 -23.11 21.02
C LYS A 221 -23.79 -21.93 21.22
N GLN A 222 -24.29 -20.71 21.27
CA GLN A 222 -23.49 -19.50 21.52
C GLN A 222 -22.90 -19.52 22.92
N ARG A 223 -23.67 -19.93 23.93
CA ARG A 223 -23.14 -20.13 25.30
C ARG A 223 -21.97 -21.12 25.33
N LYS A 224 -22.10 -22.28 24.67
CA LYS A 224 -20.99 -23.26 24.56
C LYS A 224 -19.74 -22.70 23.89
N LEU A 225 -19.87 -21.78 22.92
CA LEU A 225 -18.71 -21.12 22.31
C LEU A 225 -17.98 -20.20 23.30
N VAL A 226 -18.73 -19.45 24.13
CA VAL A 226 -18.14 -18.62 25.19
C VAL A 226 -17.48 -19.49 26.26
N ASP A 227 -18.16 -20.54 26.73
CA ASP A 227 -17.60 -21.47 27.72
C ASP A 227 -16.31 -22.12 27.18
N LYS A 228 -16.29 -22.53 25.90
CA LYS A 228 -15.09 -23.07 25.25
C LYS A 228 -13.95 -22.06 25.20
N LEU A 229 -14.22 -20.80 24.84
CA LEU A 229 -13.21 -19.75 24.81
C LEU A 229 -12.61 -19.51 26.20
N LEU A 230 -13.47 -19.34 27.22
CA LEU A 230 -13.03 -19.01 28.58
C LEU A 230 -12.33 -20.18 29.29
N ALA A 231 -12.44 -21.40 28.75
CA ALA A 231 -11.70 -22.58 29.19
C ALA A 231 -10.35 -22.77 28.45
N ASP A 232 -10.14 -22.13 27.31
CA ASP A 232 -8.95 -22.33 26.45
C ASP A 232 -7.94 -21.18 26.62
N GLY A 233 -7.03 -21.35 27.60
CA GLY A 233 -6.00 -20.37 27.92
C GLY A 233 -5.07 -20.06 26.75
N ASP A 234 -4.68 -21.07 25.97
CA ASP A 234 -3.75 -20.91 24.85
C ASP A 234 -4.38 -20.15 23.69
N LEU A 235 -5.66 -20.42 23.40
CA LEU A 235 -6.40 -19.67 22.41
C LEU A 235 -6.56 -18.20 22.83
N MET A 236 -6.92 -17.94 24.09
CA MET A 236 -7.04 -16.58 24.60
C MET A 236 -5.71 -15.82 24.52
N ILE A 237 -4.58 -16.47 24.83
CA ILE A 237 -3.24 -15.86 24.66
C ILE A 237 -3.01 -15.50 23.19
N GLN A 238 -3.24 -16.42 22.25
CA GLN A 238 -3.09 -16.14 20.82
C GLN A 238 -3.94 -14.95 20.36
N MET A 239 -5.20 -14.88 20.80
CA MET A 239 -6.09 -13.77 20.48
C MET A 239 -5.60 -12.44 21.06
N ALA A 240 -5.23 -12.41 22.34
CA ALA A 240 -4.80 -11.20 23.03
C ALA A 240 -3.44 -10.67 22.51
N VAL A 241 -2.51 -11.57 22.15
CA VAL A 241 -1.25 -11.21 21.48
C VAL A 241 -1.50 -10.64 20.09
N ALA A 242 -2.50 -11.16 19.38
CA ALA A 242 -2.95 -10.67 18.08
C ALA A 242 -3.86 -9.43 18.16
N ASP A 243 -3.89 -8.73 19.30
CA ASP A 243 -4.63 -7.49 19.56
C ASP A 243 -6.15 -7.63 19.66
N GLY A 244 -6.64 -8.83 19.95
CA GLY A 244 -8.04 -9.08 20.30
C GLY A 244 -9.02 -9.02 19.13
N ALA A 245 -10.26 -9.42 19.40
CA ALA A 245 -11.33 -9.40 18.41
C ALA A 245 -11.75 -7.96 18.09
N ALA A 246 -12.02 -7.67 16.81
CA ALA A 246 -12.53 -6.37 16.39
C ALA A 246 -13.81 -6.03 17.17
N GLY A 247 -13.88 -4.80 17.69
CA GLY A 247 -14.99 -4.33 18.51
C GLY A 247 -15.21 -5.11 19.81
N GLY A 248 -14.24 -5.87 20.30
CA GLY A 248 -14.42 -6.73 21.48
C GLY A 248 -15.36 -7.92 21.24
N LYS A 249 -15.75 -8.21 19.99
CA LYS A 249 -16.76 -9.23 19.68
C LYS A 249 -16.20 -10.66 19.70
N TYR A 250 -15.68 -11.09 20.84
CA TYR A 250 -15.04 -12.40 21.02
C TYR A 250 -15.99 -13.58 20.78
N GLY A 251 -17.27 -13.47 21.15
CA GLY A 251 -18.28 -14.48 20.85
C GLY A 251 -18.44 -14.71 19.34
N ARG A 252 -18.60 -13.62 18.58
CA ARG A 252 -18.67 -13.67 17.11
C ARG A 252 -17.38 -14.18 16.48
N ALA A 253 -16.21 -13.79 17.01
CA ALA A 253 -14.94 -14.34 16.56
C ALA A 253 -14.88 -15.86 16.74
N MET A 254 -15.33 -16.38 17.89
CA MET A 254 -15.37 -17.82 18.14
C MET A 254 -16.34 -18.57 17.22
N GLU A 255 -17.48 -17.96 16.90
CA GLU A 255 -18.42 -18.53 15.94
C GLU A 255 -17.79 -18.67 14.55
N ILE A 256 -17.11 -17.62 14.06
CA ILE A 256 -16.39 -17.64 12.79
C ILE A 256 -15.27 -18.69 12.82
N TYR A 257 -14.46 -18.71 13.88
CA TYR A 257 -13.35 -19.64 14.03
C TYR A 257 -13.83 -21.10 14.02
N ALA A 258 -14.90 -21.41 14.76
CA ALA A 258 -15.51 -22.73 14.79
C ALA A 258 -16.11 -23.12 13.43
N ALA A 259 -16.76 -22.18 12.73
CA ALA A 259 -17.30 -22.42 11.38
C ALA A 259 -16.20 -22.75 10.37
N ILE A 260 -15.09 -22.03 10.40
CA ILE A 260 -13.92 -22.31 9.56
C ILE A 260 -13.35 -23.70 9.88
N GLN A 261 -13.13 -24.02 11.16
CA GLN A 261 -12.59 -25.33 11.57
C GLN A 261 -13.51 -26.52 11.31
N LYS A 262 -14.83 -26.27 11.25
CA LYS A 262 -15.82 -27.26 10.81
C LYS A 262 -15.72 -27.49 9.30
N THR A 263 -15.51 -26.43 8.52
CA THR A 263 -15.47 -26.49 7.06
C THR A 263 -14.14 -27.01 6.53
N SER A 264 -13.02 -26.71 7.20
CA SER A 264 -11.69 -27.21 6.87
C SER A 264 -10.99 -27.74 8.12
N THR A 265 -10.72 -29.05 8.14
CA THR A 265 -9.92 -29.68 9.20
C THR A 265 -8.48 -29.17 9.24
N LYS A 266 -7.96 -28.65 8.12
CA LYS A 266 -6.61 -28.07 8.03
C LYS A 266 -6.50 -26.75 8.82
N ALA A 267 -7.62 -26.07 9.06
CA ALA A 267 -7.68 -24.84 9.86
C ALA A 267 -7.51 -25.07 11.37
N ARG A 268 -7.22 -26.31 11.81
CA ARG A 268 -7.02 -26.65 13.22
C ARG A 268 -5.57 -26.55 13.70
N ARG A 269 -4.59 -26.49 12.78
CA ARG A 269 -3.17 -26.38 13.13
C ARG A 269 -2.35 -25.55 12.13
N GLY A 270 -1.18 -25.10 12.59
CA GLY A 270 -0.16 -24.47 11.75
C GLY A 270 -0.63 -23.17 11.07
N THR A 271 -0.10 -22.92 9.87
CA THR A 271 -0.38 -21.75 9.03
C THR A 271 -1.87 -21.48 8.83
N LEU A 272 -2.65 -22.51 8.51
CA LEU A 272 -4.08 -22.36 8.20
C LEU A 272 -4.94 -22.12 9.44
N GLN A 273 -4.49 -22.55 10.62
CA GLN A 273 -5.11 -22.17 11.89
C GLN A 273 -4.81 -20.72 12.25
N ARG A 274 -3.57 -20.25 12.08
CA ARG A 274 -3.24 -18.84 12.29
C ARG A 274 -4.04 -17.91 11.38
N LEU A 275 -4.21 -18.31 10.11
CA LEU A 275 -5.08 -17.63 9.16
C LEU A 275 -6.54 -17.62 9.62
N ALA A 276 -7.08 -18.77 10.04
CA ALA A 276 -8.46 -18.87 10.53
C ALA A 276 -8.69 -17.97 11.75
N LEU A 277 -7.74 -17.94 12.68
CA LEU A 277 -7.82 -17.09 13.86
C LEU A 277 -7.76 -15.60 13.48
N ALA A 278 -6.88 -15.22 12.55
CA ALA A 278 -6.79 -13.83 12.09
C ALA A 278 -8.09 -13.36 11.41
N ILE A 279 -8.69 -14.21 10.58
CA ILE A 279 -9.99 -13.93 9.96
C ILE A 279 -11.07 -13.79 11.02
N ALA A 280 -11.14 -14.73 11.97
CA ALA A 280 -12.11 -14.67 13.07
C ALA A 280 -12.01 -13.37 13.88
N LEU A 281 -10.80 -12.93 14.20
CA LEU A 281 -10.58 -11.69 14.96
C LEU A 281 -10.93 -10.44 14.17
N GLU A 282 -10.55 -10.38 12.89
CA GLU A 282 -10.76 -9.20 12.06
C GLU A 282 -12.21 -9.07 11.59
N HIS A 283 -12.86 -10.18 11.25
CA HIS A 283 -14.25 -10.24 10.75
C HIS A 283 -15.29 -10.40 11.88
N ALA A 284 -14.86 -10.32 13.14
CA ALA A 284 -15.77 -10.24 14.29
C ALA A 284 -16.71 -9.03 14.18
N VAL A 285 -16.24 -7.95 13.52
CA VAL A 285 -17.07 -6.90 12.96
C VAL A 285 -17.13 -7.11 11.44
N PRO A 286 -18.31 -7.12 10.81
CA PRO A 286 -18.41 -7.38 9.37
C PRO A 286 -17.58 -6.39 8.55
N VAL A 287 -16.74 -6.92 7.65
CA VAL A 287 -15.96 -6.11 6.71
C VAL A 287 -16.83 -5.82 5.49
N LYS A 288 -17.12 -4.54 5.23
CA LYS A 288 -17.87 -4.13 4.04
C LYS A 288 -17.15 -4.63 2.78
N GLN A 289 -17.92 -5.25 1.88
CA GLN A 289 -17.42 -5.67 0.59
C GLN A 289 -17.64 -4.57 -0.45
N ARG A 290 -16.63 -4.35 -1.30
CA ARG A 290 -16.69 -3.37 -2.37
C ARG A 290 -16.92 -4.05 -3.72
N ASN A 291 -18.19 -4.14 -4.07
CA ASN A 291 -18.66 -4.75 -5.31
C ASN A 291 -18.55 -3.79 -6.50
N ALA A 292 -18.65 -4.33 -7.72
CA ALA A 292 -18.87 -3.54 -8.93
C ALA A 292 -20.22 -2.81 -8.83
N LYS A 293 -20.36 -1.62 -9.43
CA LYS A 293 -21.57 -0.81 -9.29
C LYS A 293 -22.80 -1.47 -9.91
N SER A 294 -22.61 -2.22 -11.01
CA SER A 294 -23.71 -2.93 -11.68
C SER A 294 -24.16 -4.20 -10.94
N ARG A 295 -23.38 -4.72 -9.98
CA ARG A 295 -23.75 -5.89 -9.19
C ARG A 295 -24.55 -5.47 -7.96
N THR A 296 -25.83 -5.24 -8.15
CA THR A 296 -26.77 -4.78 -7.11
C THR A 296 -27.17 -5.89 -6.13
N ASP A 297 -27.00 -7.15 -6.51
CA ASP A 297 -27.31 -8.36 -5.73
C ASP A 297 -26.12 -8.91 -4.92
N ALA A 298 -24.95 -8.27 -5.01
CA ALA A 298 -23.74 -8.79 -4.40
C ALA A 298 -23.75 -8.63 -2.86
N PRO A 299 -23.08 -9.55 -2.11
CA PRO A 299 -23.03 -9.49 -0.66
C PRO A 299 -22.54 -8.13 -0.13
N ALA A 300 -23.21 -7.59 0.89
CA ALA A 300 -22.81 -6.33 1.51
C ALA A 300 -21.48 -6.42 2.28
N THR A 301 -21.12 -7.62 2.73
CA THR A 301 -19.94 -7.89 3.57
C THR A 301 -19.19 -9.11 3.06
N VAL A 302 -17.89 -9.16 3.34
CA VAL A 302 -17.03 -10.29 3.02
C VAL A 302 -17.41 -11.47 3.91
N ASP A 303 -17.60 -12.64 3.30
CA ASP A 303 -17.85 -13.89 4.04
C ASP A 303 -16.53 -14.43 4.62
N PRO A 304 -16.39 -14.57 5.96
CA PRO A 304 -15.14 -14.98 6.57
C PRO A 304 -14.78 -16.45 6.30
N VAL A 305 -15.77 -17.34 6.13
CA VAL A 305 -15.50 -18.77 5.84
C VAL A 305 -15.00 -18.90 4.41
N LYS A 306 -15.66 -18.26 3.44
CA LYS A 306 -15.21 -18.23 2.04
C LYS A 306 -13.84 -17.58 1.89
N ARG A 307 -13.60 -16.48 2.62
CA ARG A 307 -12.29 -15.80 2.68
C ARG A 307 -11.18 -16.74 3.16
N HIS A 308 -11.43 -17.57 4.17
CA HIS A 308 -10.46 -18.58 4.61
C HIS A 308 -10.19 -19.62 3.53
N LEU A 309 -11.23 -20.21 2.95
CA LEU A 309 -11.10 -21.24 1.91
C LEU A 309 -10.40 -20.72 0.65
N HIS A 310 -10.63 -19.46 0.29
CA HIS A 310 -9.96 -18.79 -0.82
C HIS A 310 -8.45 -18.72 -0.61
N PHE A 311 -8.01 -18.27 0.57
CA PHE A 311 -6.59 -18.23 0.91
C PHE A 311 -6.00 -19.62 1.17
N GLU A 312 -6.75 -20.57 1.74
CA GLU A 312 -6.31 -21.96 1.88
C GLU A 312 -6.01 -22.58 0.51
N ARG A 313 -6.93 -22.45 -0.45
CA ARG A 313 -6.73 -22.95 -1.81
C ARG A 313 -5.51 -22.29 -2.44
N ALA A 314 -5.44 -20.96 -2.43
CA ALA A 314 -4.31 -20.24 -3.00
C ALA A 314 -2.96 -20.61 -2.35
N PHE A 315 -2.93 -20.87 -1.05
CA PHE A 315 -1.72 -21.32 -0.36
C PHE A 315 -1.29 -22.72 -0.82
N ARG A 316 -2.23 -23.66 -0.92
CA ARG A 316 -1.96 -25.03 -1.36
C ARG A 316 -1.51 -25.11 -2.82
N ASP A 317 -2.05 -24.23 -3.66
CA ASP A 317 -1.72 -24.15 -5.07
C ASP A 317 -0.38 -23.40 -5.31
N GLY A 318 0.35 -23.00 -4.26
CA GLY A 318 1.58 -22.21 -4.39
C GLY A 318 1.35 -20.82 -4.97
N ALA A 319 0.11 -20.32 -4.94
CA ALA A 319 -0.29 -19.08 -5.59
C ALA A 319 -0.07 -17.82 -4.72
N LEU A 320 0.24 -17.99 -3.44
CA LEU A 320 0.60 -16.90 -2.51
C LEU A 320 2.12 -16.73 -2.43
N ASP A 321 2.57 -15.60 -1.88
CA ASP A 321 3.99 -15.37 -1.66
C ASP A 321 4.62 -16.46 -0.76
N PRO A 322 5.86 -16.91 -1.02
CA PRO A 322 6.52 -17.92 -0.19
C PRO A 322 6.57 -17.58 1.30
N ALA A 323 6.64 -16.29 1.66
CA ALA A 323 6.66 -15.84 3.04
C ALA A 323 5.29 -15.96 3.75
N PHE A 324 4.21 -16.26 3.01
CA PHE A 324 2.86 -16.37 3.58
C PHE A 324 2.80 -17.39 4.72
N LYS A 325 3.53 -18.51 4.63
CA LYS A 325 3.52 -19.58 5.63
C LYS A 325 4.04 -19.13 7.01
N ASP A 326 4.93 -18.15 7.03
CA ASP A 326 5.68 -17.71 8.21
C ASP A 326 4.98 -16.57 8.97
N LEU A 327 3.84 -16.09 8.47
CA LEU A 327 3.11 -14.99 9.07
C LEU A 327 2.48 -15.40 10.42
N SER A 328 2.52 -14.45 11.35
CA SER A 328 1.79 -14.51 12.62
C SER A 328 0.30 -14.23 12.42
N VAL A 329 -0.51 -14.58 13.42
CA VAL A 329 -1.94 -14.23 13.45
C VAL A 329 -2.12 -12.72 13.26
N TRP A 330 -1.30 -11.91 13.93
CA TRP A 330 -1.34 -10.44 13.81
C TRP A 330 -1.08 -9.99 12.36
N ASN A 331 -0.04 -10.52 11.70
CA ASN A 331 0.27 -10.18 10.31
C ASN A 331 -0.86 -10.58 9.34
N TYR A 332 -1.46 -11.76 9.52
CA TYR A 332 -2.59 -12.18 8.68
C TYR A 332 -3.80 -11.24 8.79
N ARG A 333 -4.01 -10.56 9.92
CA ARG A 333 -5.09 -9.55 10.03
C ARG A 333 -4.96 -8.46 8.97
N MET A 334 -3.74 -8.02 8.66
CA MET A 334 -3.47 -7.03 7.60
C MET A 334 -3.50 -7.62 6.18
N VAL A 335 -3.62 -8.93 6.04
CA VAL A 335 -3.89 -9.60 4.76
C VAL A 335 -5.40 -9.66 4.52
N VAL A 336 -6.17 -10.04 5.54
CA VAL A 336 -7.59 -10.41 5.40
C VAL A 336 -8.58 -9.28 5.69
N ASN A 337 -8.12 -8.12 6.15
CA ASN A 337 -8.93 -6.91 6.41
C ASN A 337 -9.31 -6.10 5.16
N GLY A 338 -9.32 -6.76 4.01
CA GLY A 338 -9.57 -6.16 2.72
C GLY A 338 -11.05 -6.16 2.32
N GLU A 339 -11.51 -5.07 1.70
CA GLU A 339 -12.87 -4.90 1.17
C GLU A 339 -13.08 -5.59 -0.19
N GLU A 340 -12.04 -6.22 -0.74
CA GLU A 340 -12.07 -6.79 -2.08
C GLU A 340 -12.86 -8.11 -2.08
N PRO A 341 -13.75 -8.37 -3.05
CA PRO A 341 -14.32 -9.71 -3.23
C PRO A 341 -13.24 -10.76 -3.52
N ASP A 342 -13.48 -12.01 -3.15
CA ASP A 342 -12.49 -13.09 -3.28
C ASP A 342 -12.14 -13.37 -4.75
N GLU A 343 -13.12 -13.29 -5.65
CA GLU A 343 -12.91 -13.40 -7.09
C GLU A 343 -11.99 -12.30 -7.64
N ILE A 344 -11.98 -11.11 -7.02
CA ILE A 344 -11.11 -10.00 -7.41
C ILE A 344 -9.69 -10.21 -6.90
N LEU A 345 -9.51 -10.81 -5.71
CA LEU A 345 -8.19 -11.25 -5.24
C LEU A 345 -7.61 -12.35 -6.14
N ALA A 346 -8.43 -13.32 -6.58
CA ALA A 346 -8.01 -14.33 -7.55
C ALA A 346 -7.66 -13.71 -8.91
N TRP A 347 -8.49 -12.79 -9.40
CA TRP A 347 -8.21 -12.01 -10.61
C TRP A 347 -6.89 -11.25 -10.49
N GLY A 348 -6.62 -10.55 -9.38
CA GLY A 348 -5.38 -9.81 -9.18
C GLY A 348 -4.14 -10.70 -9.29
N ARG A 349 -4.18 -11.89 -8.69
CA ARG A 349 -3.11 -12.90 -8.81
C ARG A 349 -2.90 -13.37 -10.24
N LYS A 350 -3.97 -13.70 -10.96
CA LYS A 350 -3.91 -14.18 -12.35
C LYS A 350 -3.45 -13.06 -13.28
N MET A 351 -4.03 -11.86 -13.10
CA MET A 351 -3.72 -10.67 -13.89
C MET A 351 -2.25 -10.34 -13.81
N LEU A 352 -1.67 -10.27 -12.61
CA LEU A 352 -0.27 -9.88 -12.51
C LEU A 352 0.67 -10.95 -13.10
N ARG A 353 0.34 -12.25 -12.96
CA ARG A 353 1.11 -13.35 -13.58
C ARG A 353 1.02 -13.36 -15.11
N SER A 354 -0.11 -12.96 -15.69
CA SER A 354 -0.24 -12.84 -17.15
C SER A 354 0.44 -11.58 -17.65
N TYR A 355 0.23 -10.45 -16.97
CA TYR A 355 0.58 -9.14 -17.48
C TYR A 355 2.03 -8.73 -17.15
N ARG A 356 2.44 -8.89 -15.89
CA ARG A 356 3.75 -8.48 -15.33
C ARG A 356 4.33 -9.53 -14.37
N PRO A 357 4.60 -10.77 -14.85
CA PRO A 357 5.22 -11.81 -14.02
C PRO A 357 6.58 -11.39 -13.44
N ASP A 358 7.29 -10.44 -14.07
CA ASP A 358 8.51 -9.84 -13.52
C ASP A 358 8.29 -9.14 -12.16
N HIS A 359 7.09 -8.61 -11.91
CA HIS A 359 6.71 -8.03 -10.61
C HIS A 359 6.37 -9.07 -9.55
N VAL A 360 6.12 -10.32 -9.96
CA VAL A 360 5.90 -11.45 -9.06
C VAL A 360 7.24 -12.08 -8.68
N SER A 361 8.16 -12.23 -9.64
CA SER A 361 9.43 -12.93 -9.45
C SER A 361 10.61 -12.05 -9.02
N THR A 362 10.39 -10.74 -8.84
CA THR A 362 11.45 -9.84 -8.38
C THR A 362 11.92 -10.22 -6.96
N PRO A 363 13.24 -10.27 -6.71
CA PRO A 363 13.77 -10.53 -5.37
C PRO A 363 13.67 -9.31 -4.44
N ASP A 364 13.47 -8.10 -4.99
CA ASP A 364 13.30 -6.88 -4.20
C ASP A 364 11.90 -6.85 -3.56
N TYR A 365 11.78 -7.39 -2.35
CA TYR A 365 10.51 -7.45 -1.63
C TYR A 365 9.87 -6.08 -1.40
N ARG A 366 10.63 -4.98 -1.40
CA ARG A 366 10.07 -3.62 -1.29
C ARG A 366 9.21 -3.25 -2.50
N TRP A 367 9.39 -3.94 -3.62
CA TRP A 367 8.72 -3.68 -4.89
C TRP A 367 7.92 -4.86 -5.41
N ARG A 368 8.15 -6.07 -4.90
CA ARG A 368 7.38 -7.26 -5.29
C ARG A 368 5.88 -6.96 -5.19
N TYR A 369 5.16 -7.25 -6.28
CA TYR A 369 3.76 -6.92 -6.54
C TYR A 369 3.45 -5.42 -6.70
N VAL A 370 3.91 -4.57 -5.79
CA VAL A 370 3.54 -3.14 -5.73
C VAL A 370 4.21 -2.28 -6.80
N GLU A 371 5.29 -2.76 -7.44
CA GLU A 371 5.91 -2.15 -8.62
C GLU A 371 4.91 -1.94 -9.76
N ALA A 372 3.87 -2.76 -9.84
CA ALA A 372 2.76 -2.60 -10.79
C ALA A 372 2.07 -1.23 -10.67
N VAL A 373 2.05 -0.61 -9.48
CA VAL A 373 1.52 0.75 -9.32
C VAL A 373 2.38 1.76 -10.09
N ARG A 374 3.70 1.61 -10.03
CA ARG A 374 4.62 2.49 -10.75
C ARG A 374 4.49 2.30 -12.26
N THR A 375 4.51 1.06 -12.72
CA THR A 375 4.62 0.77 -14.15
C THR A 375 3.27 0.79 -14.86
N GLU A 376 2.19 0.33 -14.23
CA GLU A 376 0.90 0.09 -14.89
C GLU A 376 -0.18 1.10 -14.52
N VAL A 377 -0.23 1.58 -13.28
CA VAL A 377 -1.23 2.56 -12.88
C VAL A 377 -0.75 3.95 -13.31
N ARG A 378 -1.45 4.59 -14.26
CA ARG A 378 -1.15 5.96 -14.68
C ARG A 378 -1.53 6.96 -13.58
N TYR A 379 -0.64 7.89 -13.24
CA TYR A 379 -0.98 9.05 -12.42
C TYR A 379 -1.77 10.07 -13.25
N GLY A 380 -2.91 10.49 -12.73
CA GLY A 380 -3.84 11.44 -13.35
C GLY A 380 -5.29 10.99 -13.17
N SER A 381 -6.23 11.93 -13.06
CA SER A 381 -7.67 11.67 -12.85
C SER A 381 -8.52 11.83 -14.11
N GLN A 382 -7.95 12.29 -15.22
CA GLN A 382 -8.66 12.62 -16.45
C GLN A 382 -9.42 11.43 -17.07
N ASP A 383 -8.93 10.21 -16.85
CA ASP A 383 -9.52 8.99 -17.42
C ASP A 383 -10.58 8.37 -16.48
N ASN A 384 -10.74 8.86 -15.24
CA ASN A 384 -11.69 8.31 -14.27
C ASN A 384 -13.16 8.41 -14.72
N LYS A 385 -13.48 9.36 -15.59
CA LYS A 385 -14.82 9.49 -16.20
C LYS A 385 -15.22 8.31 -17.09
N TYR A 386 -14.25 7.49 -17.48
CA TYR A 386 -14.46 6.28 -18.28
C TYR A 386 -14.49 5.01 -17.40
N ASP A 387 -14.66 5.16 -16.09
CA ASP A 387 -14.87 4.00 -15.23
C ASP A 387 -16.16 3.29 -15.61
N LYS A 388 -16.06 1.96 -15.71
CA LYS A 388 -17.13 1.07 -16.13
C LYS A 388 -17.87 0.52 -14.90
N PRO A 389 -19.22 0.62 -14.82
CA PRO A 389 -19.98 0.12 -13.67
C PRO A 389 -19.88 -1.40 -13.51
N GLU A 390 -19.66 -2.14 -14.60
CA GLU A 390 -19.46 -3.59 -14.65
C GLU A 390 -18.09 -4.05 -14.12
N LEU A 391 -17.09 -3.18 -14.17
CA LEU A 391 -15.77 -3.48 -13.63
C LEU A 391 -15.72 -3.18 -12.13
N GLN A 392 -15.02 -4.03 -11.39
CA GLN A 392 -14.74 -3.74 -10.00
C GLN A 392 -13.72 -2.58 -9.90
N PHE A 393 -13.76 -1.84 -8.78
CA PHE A 393 -12.92 -0.67 -8.55
C PHE A 393 -11.43 -0.81 -8.89
N PHE A 394 -10.78 -1.93 -8.57
CA PHE A 394 -9.35 -2.15 -8.87
C PHE A 394 -9.09 -2.46 -10.35
N GLN A 395 -10.04 -3.08 -11.05
CA GLN A 395 -10.00 -3.25 -12.50
C GLN A 395 -10.09 -1.88 -13.19
N ASN A 396 -10.99 -1.01 -12.71
CA ASN A 396 -11.08 0.38 -13.17
C ASN A 396 -9.79 1.17 -12.90
N ILE A 397 -9.14 0.98 -11.74
CA ILE A 397 -7.84 1.63 -11.47
C ILE A 397 -6.76 1.15 -12.45
N LEU A 398 -6.70 -0.14 -12.76
CA LEU A 398 -5.73 -0.67 -13.73
C LEU A 398 -5.98 -0.09 -15.13
N MET A 399 -7.26 0.00 -15.54
CA MET A 399 -7.67 0.53 -16.83
C MET A 399 -7.35 2.03 -16.98
N ASN A 400 -7.84 2.85 -16.04
CA ASN A 400 -7.88 4.31 -16.18
C ASN A 400 -6.75 5.01 -15.41
N GLY A 401 -6.20 4.38 -14.38
CA GLY A 401 -5.24 5.01 -13.48
C GLY A 401 -5.92 5.78 -12.35
N GLY A 402 -5.22 6.78 -11.82
CA GLY A 402 -5.72 7.66 -10.78
C GLY A 402 -4.63 8.38 -10.01
N VAL A 403 -5.04 9.32 -9.16
CA VAL A 403 -4.14 10.06 -8.25
C VAL A 403 -3.73 9.20 -7.04
N CYS A 404 -2.99 9.79 -6.10
CA CYS A 404 -2.35 9.11 -4.97
C CYS A 404 -3.25 8.09 -4.25
N GLY A 405 -4.52 8.42 -3.98
CA GLY A 405 -5.47 7.51 -3.35
C GLY A 405 -5.65 6.19 -4.12
N ARG A 406 -5.96 6.26 -5.43
CA ARG A 406 -6.16 5.08 -6.28
C ARG A 406 -4.90 4.23 -6.38
N ARG A 407 -3.74 4.86 -6.50
CA ARG A 407 -2.42 4.19 -6.54
C ARG A 407 -2.16 3.41 -5.26
N ALA A 408 -2.34 4.04 -4.09
CA ALA A 408 -2.19 3.37 -2.81
C ALA A 408 -3.23 2.25 -2.63
N PHE A 409 -4.46 2.42 -3.13
CA PHE A 409 -5.50 1.39 -3.03
C PHE A 409 -5.17 0.17 -3.87
N PHE A 410 -4.74 0.36 -5.13
CA PHE A 410 -4.30 -0.75 -5.98
C PHE A 410 -3.08 -1.47 -5.42
N GLY A 411 -2.10 -0.72 -4.89
CA GLY A 411 -0.92 -1.30 -4.26
C GLY A 411 -1.28 -2.22 -3.08
N ARG A 412 -2.20 -1.79 -2.20
CA ARG A 412 -2.65 -2.64 -1.09
C ARG A 412 -3.44 -3.84 -1.57
N PHE A 413 -4.33 -3.66 -2.55
CA PHE A 413 -5.09 -4.75 -3.15
C PHE A 413 -4.15 -5.84 -3.70
N ILE A 414 -3.15 -5.46 -4.52
CA ILE A 414 -2.29 -6.46 -5.15
C ILE A 414 -1.39 -7.17 -4.15
N LEU A 415 -0.92 -6.47 -3.11
CA LEU A 415 -0.19 -7.10 -2.00
C LEU A 415 -1.06 -8.15 -1.29
N ARG A 416 -2.31 -7.82 -0.94
CA ARG A 416 -3.25 -8.76 -0.31
C ARG A 416 -3.61 -9.94 -1.21
N ALA A 417 -3.74 -9.71 -2.52
CA ALA A 417 -4.00 -10.79 -3.47
C ALA A 417 -2.94 -11.90 -3.39
N PHE A 418 -1.68 -11.55 -3.13
CA PHE A 418 -0.57 -12.49 -2.93
C PHE A 418 -0.28 -12.82 -1.46
N GLY A 419 -1.13 -12.40 -0.53
CA GLY A 419 -1.00 -12.74 0.90
C GLY A 419 0.03 -11.91 1.67
N ILE A 420 0.44 -10.74 1.16
CA ILE A 420 1.39 -9.85 1.86
C ILE A 420 0.63 -8.89 2.79
N PRO A 421 1.01 -8.80 4.08
CA PRO A 421 0.42 -7.84 5.02
C PRO A 421 0.61 -6.40 4.58
N THR A 422 -0.46 -5.59 4.62
CA THR A 422 -0.39 -4.18 4.25
C THR A 422 -1.38 -3.31 5.02
N THR A 423 -1.05 -2.04 5.21
CA THR A 423 -1.94 -1.06 5.84
C THR A 423 -1.93 0.27 5.10
N ALA A 424 -3.04 1.00 5.22
CA ALA A 424 -3.10 2.36 4.72
C ALA A 424 -2.19 3.25 5.57
N ARG A 425 -1.32 4.00 4.89
CA ARG A 425 -0.40 4.96 5.52
C ARG A 425 -0.58 6.33 4.85
N PRO A 426 -1.71 7.02 5.07
CA PRO A 426 -1.86 8.40 4.62
C PRO A 426 -0.82 9.33 5.26
N GLN A 427 -0.56 10.43 4.58
CA GLN A 427 0.20 11.58 5.06
C GLN A 427 -0.50 12.87 4.63
N ARG A 428 -0.06 14.03 5.10
CA ARG A 428 -0.68 15.29 4.71
C ARG A 428 -0.58 15.50 3.19
N GLY A 429 -1.72 15.76 2.54
CA GLY A 429 -1.82 16.00 1.09
C GLY A 429 -1.64 14.78 0.20
N HIS A 430 -1.29 13.61 0.76
CA HIS A 430 -0.86 12.47 -0.05
C HIS A 430 -1.24 11.12 0.56
N ALA A 431 -1.49 10.12 -0.29
CA ALA A 431 -1.83 8.77 0.12
C ALA A 431 -0.69 7.80 -0.21
N ALA A 432 -0.17 7.14 0.82
CA ALA A 432 0.83 6.09 0.70
C ALA A 432 0.31 4.78 1.34
N LEU A 433 1.12 3.74 1.23
CA LEU A 433 0.89 2.46 1.90
C LEU A 433 2.14 2.03 2.63
N ALA A 434 1.96 1.24 3.68
CA ALA A 434 3.04 0.46 4.27
C ALA A 434 2.73 -1.02 4.11
N HIS A 435 3.76 -1.84 3.91
CA HIS A 435 3.60 -3.27 3.83
C HIS A 435 4.77 -4.02 4.43
N TRP A 436 4.51 -5.27 4.78
CA TRP A 436 5.51 -6.16 5.35
C TRP A 436 6.39 -6.76 4.25
N THR A 437 7.65 -6.99 4.60
CA THR A 437 8.66 -7.78 3.87
C THR A 437 9.38 -8.67 4.88
N PRO A 438 10.10 -9.72 4.45
CA PRO A 438 10.94 -10.52 5.35
C PRO A 438 11.91 -9.70 6.21
N ASP A 439 12.39 -8.57 5.69
CA ASP A 439 13.33 -7.67 6.38
C ASP A 439 12.64 -6.61 7.26
N GLY A 440 11.31 -6.55 7.26
CA GLY A 440 10.52 -5.60 8.05
C GLY A 440 9.47 -4.83 7.25
N TRP A 441 8.84 -3.86 7.90
CA TRP A 441 7.82 -3.01 7.25
C TRP A 441 8.47 -1.85 6.50
N VAL A 442 7.99 -1.60 5.28
CA VAL A 442 8.47 -0.53 4.40
C VAL A 442 7.32 0.38 3.98
N VAL A 443 7.60 1.68 3.82
CA VAL A 443 6.67 2.65 3.22
C VAL A 443 6.90 2.70 1.72
N CYS A 444 5.82 2.60 0.96
CA CYS A 444 5.85 2.70 -0.49
C CYS A 444 5.00 3.88 -0.97
N LEU A 445 5.48 4.53 -2.03
CA LEU A 445 4.80 5.61 -2.74
C LEU A 445 4.59 6.87 -1.89
N GLY A 446 5.42 7.16 -0.89
CA GLY A 446 5.28 8.34 -0.02
C GLY A 446 6.54 8.62 0.79
N ALA A 447 6.50 9.65 1.64
CA ALA A 447 7.63 9.99 2.51
C ALA A 447 7.87 8.91 3.57
N GLY A 448 9.11 8.78 4.05
CA GLY A 448 9.52 7.81 5.08
C GLY A 448 8.77 7.96 6.40
N TRP A 449 8.96 7.00 7.30
CA TRP A 449 8.33 6.96 8.63
C TRP A 449 8.43 8.31 9.38
N GLY A 450 7.41 8.67 10.16
CA GLY A 450 7.32 9.96 10.87
C GLY A 450 6.59 11.06 10.09
N HIS A 451 6.25 10.81 8.82
CA HIS A 451 5.52 11.77 7.98
C HIS A 451 4.01 11.47 7.87
N GLY A 452 3.51 10.40 8.47
CA GLY A 452 2.12 9.97 8.29
C GLY A 452 1.50 9.30 9.50
N TRP A 453 0.38 8.64 9.25
CA TRP A 453 -0.34 7.84 10.24
C TRP A 453 -0.83 6.55 9.59
N THR A 454 -1.15 5.55 10.39
CA THR A 454 -1.70 4.28 9.94
C THR A 454 -3.17 4.14 10.34
N LYS A 455 -3.95 3.42 9.54
CA LYS A 455 -5.31 2.98 9.92
C LYS A 455 -5.28 1.76 10.85
N THR A 456 -4.47 1.84 11.91
CA THR A 456 -4.35 0.79 12.93
C THR A 456 -4.57 1.38 14.32
N ARG A 457 -4.66 0.53 15.35
CA ARG A 457 -4.78 1.00 16.74
C ARG A 457 -3.58 1.83 17.23
N TYR A 458 -2.45 1.77 16.53
CA TYR A 458 -1.25 2.53 16.85
C TYR A 458 -1.33 3.98 16.36
N LYS A 459 -2.19 4.27 15.37
CA LYS A 459 -2.44 5.59 14.76
C LYS A 459 -1.18 6.28 14.22
N ASN A 460 -0.26 6.74 15.06
CA ASN A 460 1.02 7.27 14.62
C ASN A 460 1.84 6.17 13.92
N ASP A 461 2.54 6.52 12.84
CA ASP A 461 3.27 5.55 12.03
C ASP A 461 4.61 5.10 12.65
N LEU A 462 5.25 5.93 13.48
CA LEU A 462 6.42 5.55 14.27
C LEU A 462 6.05 4.58 15.40
N ASP A 463 4.90 4.78 16.03
CA ASP A 463 4.38 3.84 17.03
C ASP A 463 4.04 2.49 16.40
N PHE A 464 3.45 2.51 15.20
CA PHE A 464 3.22 1.31 14.41
C PHE A 464 4.53 0.59 14.08
N LEU A 465 5.53 1.31 13.56
CA LEU A 465 6.86 0.78 13.24
C LEU A 465 7.55 0.16 14.46
N ALA A 466 7.60 0.87 15.58
CA ALA A 466 8.24 0.37 16.79
C ALA A 466 7.56 -0.93 17.28
N ASN A 467 6.23 -0.98 17.23
CA ASN A 467 5.49 -2.18 17.56
C ASN A 467 5.79 -3.32 16.57
N THR A 468 5.90 -3.07 15.26
CA THR A 468 6.19 -4.13 14.29
C THR A 468 7.61 -4.68 14.44
N GLN A 469 8.59 -3.82 14.71
CA GLN A 469 9.97 -4.22 14.98
C GLN A 469 10.09 -5.08 16.24
N ALA A 470 9.45 -4.69 17.34
CA ALA A 470 9.49 -5.50 18.56
C ALA A 470 8.74 -6.83 18.41
N ARG A 471 7.61 -6.84 17.68
CA ARG A 471 6.86 -8.08 17.36
C ARG A 471 7.67 -9.09 16.57
N ALA A 472 8.60 -8.64 15.72
CA ALA A 472 9.46 -9.52 14.95
C ALA A 472 10.34 -10.42 15.84
N VAL A 473 10.60 -10.02 17.09
CA VAL A 473 11.39 -10.78 18.07
C VAL A 473 10.52 -11.73 18.92
N ALA A 474 9.26 -11.99 18.56
CA ALA A 474 8.34 -12.99 19.11
C ALA A 474 8.36 -13.20 20.65
N LYS A 475 9.25 -14.05 21.19
CA LYS A 475 9.29 -14.42 22.62
C LYS A 475 9.49 -13.19 23.53
N PRO A 476 10.55 -12.37 23.37
CA PRO A 476 10.68 -11.09 24.06
C PRO A 476 9.45 -10.17 24.00
N PHE A 477 8.71 -10.17 22.89
CA PHE A 477 7.55 -9.28 22.73
C PHE A 477 6.41 -9.61 23.72
N LEU A 478 6.32 -10.84 24.22
CA LEU A 478 5.33 -11.17 25.26
C LEU A 478 5.49 -10.34 26.54
N GLN A 479 6.71 -9.88 26.83
CA GLN A 479 6.95 -9.01 27.98
C GLN A 479 6.26 -7.65 27.83
N VAL A 480 6.20 -7.14 26.59
CA VAL A 480 5.43 -5.93 26.24
C VAL A 480 3.94 -6.19 26.45
N LYS A 481 3.43 -7.33 25.96
CA LYS A 481 2.01 -7.69 26.12
C LYS A 481 1.62 -7.87 27.59
N ARG A 482 2.43 -8.55 28.40
CA ARG A 482 2.20 -8.71 29.85
C ARG A 482 2.10 -7.37 30.55
N ALA A 483 3.02 -6.44 30.29
CA ALA A 483 2.97 -5.10 30.86
C ALA A 483 1.71 -4.33 30.42
N GLN A 484 1.32 -4.40 29.14
CA GLN A 484 0.05 -3.82 28.67
C GLN A 484 -1.18 -4.42 29.37
N TRP A 485 -1.22 -5.75 29.54
CA TRP A 485 -2.33 -6.45 30.19
C TRP A 485 -2.44 -6.09 31.68
N ILE A 486 -1.31 -5.93 32.37
CA ILE A 486 -1.27 -5.47 33.76
C ILE A 486 -1.68 -4.00 33.88
N GLY A 487 -1.24 -3.14 32.94
CA GLY A 487 -1.72 -1.75 32.89
C GLY A 487 -3.24 -1.67 32.77
N ARG A 488 -3.84 -2.51 31.91
CA ARG A 488 -5.31 -2.64 31.82
C ARG A 488 -5.93 -3.15 33.12
N LEU A 489 -5.34 -4.17 33.76
CA LEU A 489 -5.78 -4.70 35.05
C LEU A 489 -5.87 -3.62 36.13
N LEU A 490 -4.90 -2.69 36.13
CA LEU A 490 -4.81 -1.59 37.08
C LEU A 490 -5.59 -0.33 36.66
N GLY A 491 -6.37 -0.40 35.58
CA GLY A 491 -7.20 0.72 35.11
C GLY A 491 -6.40 1.85 34.47
N GLU A 492 -5.16 1.62 34.04
CA GLU A 492 -4.39 2.63 33.31
C GLU A 492 -5.05 2.91 31.95
N LYS A 493 -5.09 4.19 31.57
CA LYS A 493 -5.45 4.60 30.21
C LYS A 493 -4.54 3.89 29.21
N GLN A 494 -5.14 3.27 28.20
CA GLN A 494 -4.39 2.56 27.17
C GLN A 494 -3.57 3.53 26.32
N THR A 495 -2.24 3.42 26.43
CA THR A 495 -1.26 4.14 25.60
C THR A 495 -0.32 3.13 24.94
N LEU A 496 -0.42 2.98 23.61
CA LEU A 496 0.28 1.95 22.83
C LEU A 496 1.50 2.48 22.07
N GLY A 497 1.88 3.72 22.34
CA GLY A 497 2.95 4.39 21.63
C GLY A 497 3.37 5.68 22.33
N LEU A 498 4.67 6.00 22.28
CA LEU A 498 5.23 7.21 22.89
C LEU A 498 4.86 8.48 22.08
N HIS A 499 4.49 8.32 20.81
CA HIS A 499 4.07 9.44 19.96
C HIS A 499 2.56 9.69 20.00
N SER A 500 1.77 8.72 20.52
CA SER A 500 0.30 8.78 20.53
C SER A 500 -0.31 9.16 21.89
N GLY A 501 0.49 9.26 22.95
CA GLY A 501 0.02 9.70 24.25
C GLY A 501 1.08 9.56 25.34
N ASP A 502 0.72 10.04 26.54
CA ASP A 502 1.56 9.90 27.73
C ASP A 502 1.16 8.63 28.49
N PRO A 503 2.05 7.64 28.64
CA PRO A 503 1.71 6.40 29.33
C PRO A 503 1.83 6.56 30.85
N ALA A 504 0.92 5.90 31.58
CA ALA A 504 1.11 5.62 33.00
C ALA A 504 2.24 4.57 33.21
N LEU A 505 2.39 4.04 34.42
CA LEU A 505 3.52 3.20 34.80
C LEU A 505 3.68 1.95 33.92
N TRP A 506 2.66 1.09 33.85
CA TRP A 506 2.77 -0.21 33.19
C TRP A 506 2.76 -0.10 31.67
N HIS A 507 1.96 0.79 31.10
CA HIS A 507 2.07 1.12 29.67
C HIS A 507 3.43 1.74 29.33
N GLY A 508 4.01 2.51 30.25
CA GLY A 508 5.36 3.05 30.11
C GLY A 508 6.40 1.94 30.09
N VAL A 509 6.36 1.05 31.10
CA VAL A 509 7.20 -0.16 31.15
C VAL A 509 7.07 -0.99 29.87
N ALA A 510 5.86 -1.15 29.33
CA ALA A 510 5.65 -1.84 28.06
C ALA A 510 6.39 -1.16 26.89
N LEU A 511 6.29 0.16 26.78
CA LEU A 511 6.91 0.94 25.69
C LEU A 511 8.44 1.00 25.78
N TYR A 512 8.99 1.14 26.98
CA TYR A 512 10.44 1.08 27.16
C TYR A 512 10.97 -0.35 27.01
N ARG A 513 10.19 -1.38 27.37
CA ARG A 513 10.56 -2.77 27.04
C ARG A 513 10.54 -3.02 25.54
N GLN A 514 9.55 -2.46 24.83
CA GLN A 514 9.49 -2.48 23.37
C GLN A 514 10.76 -1.83 22.78
N LYS A 515 11.14 -0.64 23.25
CA LYS A 515 12.39 0.03 22.84
C LYS A 515 13.63 -0.82 23.08
N ALA A 516 13.77 -1.41 24.28
CA ALA A 516 14.90 -2.29 24.61
C ALA A 516 14.97 -3.55 23.72
N ILE A 517 13.82 -4.10 23.31
CA ILE A 517 13.77 -5.23 22.36
C ILE A 517 14.28 -4.80 20.98
N ILE A 518 13.84 -3.65 20.49
CA ILE A 518 14.25 -3.08 19.19
C ILE A 518 15.76 -2.84 19.17
N GLU A 519 16.28 -2.19 20.22
CA GLU A 519 17.72 -1.90 20.37
C GLU A 519 18.54 -3.19 20.43
N LYS A 520 18.15 -4.16 21.25
CA LYS A 520 18.83 -5.45 21.37
C LYS A 520 18.83 -6.24 20.05
N ALA A 521 17.73 -6.18 19.31
CA ALA A 521 17.60 -6.83 18.01
C ALA A 521 18.35 -6.10 16.89
N LYS A 522 18.90 -4.89 17.15
CA LYS A 522 19.49 -4.01 16.14
C LYS A 522 18.55 -3.83 14.93
N ALA A 523 17.26 -3.68 15.21
CA ALA A 523 16.24 -3.64 14.17
C ALA A 523 16.51 -2.48 13.20
N VAL A 524 16.53 -2.79 11.91
CA VAL A 524 16.78 -1.81 10.86
C VAL A 524 15.46 -1.23 10.39
N THR A 525 15.39 0.09 10.27
CA THR A 525 14.26 0.77 9.63
C THR A 525 14.52 0.83 8.14
N LEU A 526 13.64 0.22 7.35
CA LEU A 526 13.75 0.23 5.89
C LEU A 526 13.42 1.62 5.33
N ASP A 527 14.25 2.08 4.40
CA ASP A 527 14.00 3.33 3.67
C ASP A 527 12.71 3.25 2.84
N ALA A 528 11.98 4.37 2.77
CA ALA A 528 10.83 4.46 1.89
C ALA A 528 11.23 4.35 0.42
N VAL A 529 10.40 3.66 -0.35
CA VAL A 529 10.60 3.49 -1.79
C VAL A 529 9.52 4.18 -2.59
N GLY A 530 9.92 4.72 -3.75
CA GLY A 530 8.99 5.38 -4.67
C GLY A 530 8.46 6.72 -4.17
N THR A 531 9.25 7.43 -3.35
CA THR A 531 8.92 8.76 -2.83
C THR A 531 8.69 9.78 -3.96
N ASP A 532 9.39 9.61 -5.09
CA ASP A 532 9.36 10.46 -6.27
C ASP A 532 8.22 10.13 -7.26
N ILE A 533 7.59 8.97 -7.13
CA ILE A 533 6.53 8.47 -8.04
C ILE A 533 5.13 8.45 -7.41
N ALA A 534 5.02 9.03 -6.21
CA ALA A 534 3.78 9.32 -5.52
C ALA A 534 2.79 10.06 -6.45
N GLU A 535 3.28 11.11 -7.11
CA GLU A 535 2.53 12.02 -7.97
C GLU A 535 3.09 12.12 -9.38
N ALA A 536 3.93 11.16 -9.77
CA ALA A 536 4.61 11.18 -11.05
C ALA A 536 4.43 9.87 -11.82
N ASN A 537 4.42 10.01 -13.14
CA ASN A 537 4.41 8.88 -14.06
C ASN A 537 5.80 8.33 -14.35
N GLU A 538 6.86 9.10 -14.08
CA GLU A 538 8.25 8.73 -14.32
C GLU A 538 9.06 8.92 -13.04
N SER A 539 9.99 8.01 -12.81
CA SER A 539 10.89 8.08 -11.65
C SER A 539 12.15 8.86 -12.02
N LYS A 540 12.63 9.67 -11.07
CA LYS A 540 13.94 10.31 -11.13
C LYS A 540 15.07 9.34 -10.77
N VAL A 541 14.73 8.21 -10.14
CA VAL A 541 15.67 7.14 -9.80
C VAL A 541 15.87 6.23 -11.00
N LYS A 542 17.10 6.16 -11.51
CA LYS A 542 17.47 5.20 -12.56
C LYS A 542 17.50 3.79 -11.98
N ARG A 543 16.74 2.87 -12.57
CA ARG A 543 16.78 1.44 -12.24
C ARG A 543 17.38 0.64 -13.38
N ALA A 544 18.27 -0.29 -13.04
CA ALA A 544 18.81 -1.24 -14.00
C ALA A 544 17.67 -2.09 -14.60
N ILE A 545 17.73 -2.32 -15.90
CA ILE A 545 16.86 -3.28 -16.55
C ILE A 545 17.43 -4.65 -16.22
N ARG A 546 16.67 -5.48 -15.49
CA ARG A 546 17.07 -6.87 -15.24
C ARG A 546 17.25 -7.54 -16.60
N LYS A 547 18.45 -8.06 -16.85
CA LYS A 547 18.72 -8.90 -18.01
C LYS A 547 17.96 -10.21 -17.79
N THR A 548 17.15 -10.59 -18.77
CA THR A 548 16.50 -11.89 -18.81
C THR A 548 17.20 -12.69 -19.89
N THR A 549 17.63 -13.91 -19.58
CA THR A 549 18.18 -14.83 -20.58
C THR A 549 17.03 -15.30 -21.46
N VAL A 550 17.19 -15.15 -22.78
CA VAL A 550 16.25 -15.67 -23.78
C VAL A 550 17.05 -16.66 -24.60
N THR A 551 16.65 -17.93 -24.56
CA THR A 551 17.32 -19.03 -25.27
C THR A 551 16.97 -19.03 -26.75
N ASP A 552 17.64 -19.88 -27.55
CA ASP A 552 17.30 -20.05 -28.96
C ASP A 552 15.97 -20.80 -29.11
N GLU A 553 15.67 -21.73 -28.20
CA GLU A 553 14.38 -22.43 -28.11
C GLU A 553 13.23 -21.43 -27.87
N ASP A 554 13.42 -20.43 -27.00
CA ASP A 554 12.41 -19.38 -26.75
C ASP A 554 12.11 -18.53 -28.00
N ARG A 555 13.04 -18.49 -28.96
CA ARG A 555 12.96 -17.69 -30.19
C ARG A 555 12.51 -18.51 -31.39
N GLN A 556 12.35 -19.82 -31.25
CA GLN A 556 12.08 -20.70 -32.37
C GLN A 556 10.75 -20.35 -33.05
N ILE A 557 10.84 -19.93 -34.31
CA ILE A 557 9.68 -19.72 -35.18
C ILE A 557 9.32 -21.06 -35.80
N VAL A 558 8.05 -21.45 -35.71
CA VAL A 558 7.58 -22.76 -36.16
C VAL A 558 6.61 -22.57 -37.32
N THR A 559 6.91 -23.19 -38.46
CA THR A 559 6.02 -23.27 -39.61
C THR A 559 5.47 -24.68 -39.72
N ARG A 560 4.15 -24.81 -39.65
CA ARG A 560 3.42 -26.08 -39.80
C ARG A 560 3.30 -26.46 -41.28
N THR A 561 2.98 -27.74 -41.54
CA THR A 561 2.77 -28.28 -42.90
C THR A 561 1.60 -27.65 -43.65
N ASP A 562 0.60 -27.14 -42.93
CA ASP A 562 -0.53 -26.36 -43.48
C ASP A 562 -0.16 -24.89 -43.79
N GLY A 563 1.10 -24.51 -43.58
CA GLY A 563 1.61 -23.17 -43.84
C GLY A 563 1.36 -22.16 -42.73
N VAL A 564 0.79 -22.58 -41.59
CA VAL A 564 0.62 -21.70 -40.42
C VAL A 564 1.96 -21.44 -39.75
N ILE A 565 2.30 -20.18 -39.54
CA ILE A 565 3.56 -19.73 -38.91
C ILE A 565 3.25 -19.20 -37.51
N THR A 566 3.95 -19.72 -36.49
CA THR A 566 3.89 -19.22 -35.12
C THR A 566 5.21 -18.54 -34.76
N ILE A 567 5.14 -17.27 -34.37
CA ILE A 567 6.29 -16.44 -34.03
C ILE A 567 6.21 -16.09 -32.53
N PRO A 568 7.10 -16.62 -31.68
CA PRO A 568 7.20 -16.19 -30.28
C PRO A 568 7.47 -14.69 -30.20
N ALA A 569 6.82 -13.98 -29.28
CA ALA A 569 6.98 -12.51 -29.18
C ALA A 569 8.39 -12.08 -28.75
N VAL A 570 9.24 -13.00 -28.28
CA VAL A 570 10.65 -12.70 -27.97
C VAL A 570 11.61 -13.06 -29.11
N ALA A 571 11.12 -13.64 -30.22
CA ALA A 571 11.90 -13.93 -31.42
C ALA A 571 12.31 -12.68 -32.21
N CYS A 572 12.29 -11.50 -31.57
CA CYS A 572 12.59 -10.24 -32.24
C CYS A 572 14.03 -10.24 -32.79
N THR A 573 14.17 -9.85 -34.06
CA THR A 573 15.47 -9.48 -34.63
C THR A 573 15.94 -8.13 -34.10
N LYS A 574 15.00 -7.25 -33.75
CA LYS A 574 15.25 -5.97 -33.09
C LYS A 574 14.11 -5.62 -32.13
N PRO A 575 14.37 -5.26 -30.85
CA PRO A 575 15.63 -5.45 -30.14
C PRO A 575 15.85 -6.93 -29.77
N ARG A 576 17.10 -7.41 -29.77
CA ARG A 576 17.43 -8.78 -29.32
C ARG A 576 17.45 -8.96 -27.80
N SER A 577 17.38 -7.88 -27.04
CA SER A 577 17.38 -7.89 -25.56
C SER A 577 16.42 -6.86 -24.97
N SER A 578 16.01 -7.06 -23.72
CA SER A 578 15.18 -6.12 -22.98
C SER A 578 15.74 -4.68 -23.01
N THR A 579 14.87 -3.73 -23.33
CA THR A 579 15.08 -2.29 -23.26
C THR A 579 14.18 -1.67 -22.18
N ARG A 580 14.20 -0.34 -22.03
CA ARG A 580 13.29 0.35 -21.11
C ARG A 580 11.83 0.21 -21.54
N LYS A 581 11.59 0.23 -22.86
CA LYS A 581 10.26 0.20 -23.47
C LYS A 581 9.76 -1.22 -23.73
N ILE A 582 10.63 -2.11 -24.18
CA ILE A 582 10.30 -3.48 -24.58
C ILE A 582 11.03 -4.43 -23.64
N ARG A 583 10.29 -5.22 -22.87
CA ARG A 583 10.87 -6.15 -21.89
C ARG A 583 10.53 -7.58 -22.23
N PHE A 584 11.53 -8.45 -22.16
CA PHE A 584 11.35 -9.90 -22.21
C PHE A 584 11.30 -10.45 -20.80
N MET A 585 10.31 -11.30 -20.55
CA MET A 585 10.11 -11.94 -19.25
C MET A 585 9.54 -13.33 -19.42
N GLU A 586 9.78 -14.18 -18.43
CA GLU A 586 9.18 -15.51 -18.34
C GLU A 586 7.65 -15.40 -18.32
N SER A 587 6.98 -16.33 -18.99
CA SER A 587 5.53 -16.35 -19.09
C SER A 587 4.91 -17.39 -18.16
N SER A 588 3.75 -17.04 -17.60
CA SER A 588 2.92 -18.00 -16.86
C SER A 588 2.31 -19.10 -17.74
N LEU A 589 2.40 -18.97 -19.08
CA LEU A 589 2.01 -20.01 -20.05
C LEU A 589 3.19 -20.91 -20.46
N GLY A 590 4.37 -20.75 -19.84
CA GLY A 590 5.62 -21.38 -20.29
C GLY A 590 6.36 -20.56 -21.36
N GLY A 591 7.67 -20.76 -21.43
CA GLY A 591 8.58 -19.96 -22.27
C GLY A 591 8.54 -18.48 -21.90
N MET A 592 8.68 -17.61 -22.90
CA MET A 592 8.83 -16.17 -22.71
C MET A 592 7.67 -15.34 -23.28
N GLN A 593 7.56 -14.09 -22.83
CA GLN A 593 6.63 -13.07 -23.31
C GLN A 593 7.32 -11.70 -23.43
N LEU A 594 6.80 -10.87 -24.33
CA LEU A 594 7.20 -9.48 -24.52
C LEU A 594 6.23 -8.56 -23.80
N HIS A 595 6.71 -7.51 -23.14
CA HIS A 595 5.88 -6.41 -22.67
C HIS A 595 6.36 -5.07 -23.20
N TYR A 596 5.46 -4.39 -23.87
CA TYR A 596 5.59 -3.02 -24.32
C TYR A 596 5.10 -2.08 -23.22
N GLY A 597 6.02 -1.43 -22.53
CA GLY A 597 5.75 -0.59 -21.37
C GLY A 597 5.08 0.74 -21.70
N ARG A 598 4.26 1.21 -20.76
CA ARG A 598 3.64 2.55 -20.79
C ARG A 598 4.66 3.69 -20.81
N GLN A 599 5.78 3.53 -20.11
CA GLN A 599 6.78 4.58 -19.89
C GLN A 599 7.86 4.59 -20.98
N GLY A 600 8.54 5.74 -21.13
CA GLY A 600 9.66 5.90 -22.07
C GLY A 600 9.23 6.16 -23.51
N ARG A 601 10.20 6.58 -24.33
CA ARG A 601 10.03 6.84 -25.76
C ARG A 601 9.44 5.62 -26.47
N ASN A 602 8.62 5.87 -27.49
CA ASN A 602 8.10 4.80 -28.33
C ASN A 602 9.25 4.01 -28.94
N GLY A 603 9.04 2.71 -29.06
CA GLY A 603 10.00 1.78 -29.65
C GLY A 603 9.31 0.92 -30.67
N GLU A 604 10.10 0.42 -31.61
CA GLU A 604 9.67 -0.57 -32.59
C GLU A 604 10.25 -1.93 -32.22
N PHE A 605 9.59 -2.98 -32.67
CA PHE A 605 10.16 -4.31 -32.66
C PHE A 605 9.88 -5.04 -33.96
N GLU A 606 10.82 -5.87 -34.38
CA GLU A 606 10.89 -6.46 -35.69
C GLU A 606 11.09 -7.96 -35.60
N TYR A 607 10.49 -8.70 -36.53
CA TYR A 607 10.71 -10.13 -36.73
C TYR A 607 11.10 -10.39 -38.19
N THR A 608 12.12 -11.21 -38.39
CA THR A 608 12.51 -11.75 -39.70
C THR A 608 12.26 -13.25 -39.71
N PHE A 609 11.58 -13.75 -40.72
CA PHE A 609 11.21 -15.17 -40.84
C PHE A 609 10.90 -15.54 -42.29
N ASP A 610 10.90 -16.84 -42.60
CA ASP A 610 10.57 -17.32 -43.93
C ASP A 610 9.10 -17.79 -44.02
N ALA A 611 8.40 -17.34 -45.05
CA ALA A 611 7.07 -17.83 -45.39
C ALA A 611 7.16 -18.88 -46.53
N PRO A 612 6.46 -20.03 -46.42
CA PRO A 612 6.58 -21.13 -47.38
C PRO A 612 5.97 -20.79 -48.75
N LYS A 613 5.00 -19.87 -48.79
CA LYS A 613 4.29 -19.41 -49.98
C LYS A 613 4.04 -17.91 -49.92
N ALA A 614 4.12 -17.24 -51.06
CA ALA A 614 3.64 -15.86 -51.19
C ALA A 614 2.11 -15.84 -51.11
N GLY A 615 1.54 -14.75 -50.59
CA GLY A 615 0.09 -14.58 -50.51
C GLY A 615 -0.36 -13.75 -49.31
N ARG A 616 -1.68 -13.71 -49.10
CA ARG A 616 -2.29 -13.05 -47.94
C ARG A 616 -2.33 -14.01 -46.76
N TYR A 617 -1.99 -13.50 -45.59
CA TYR A 617 -2.05 -14.22 -44.32
C TYR A 617 -2.87 -13.44 -43.31
N ALA A 618 -3.71 -14.16 -42.57
CA ALA A 618 -4.40 -13.63 -41.40
C ALA A 618 -3.43 -13.63 -40.21
N LEU A 619 -3.03 -12.45 -39.78
CA LEU A 619 -2.19 -12.21 -38.61
C LEU A 619 -3.07 -12.04 -37.37
N THR A 620 -2.83 -12.85 -36.36
CA THR A 620 -3.40 -12.71 -35.00
C THR A 620 -2.29 -12.63 -33.96
N ALA A 621 -2.57 -12.01 -32.82
CA ALA A 621 -1.65 -11.94 -31.69
C ALA A 621 -2.34 -12.41 -30.41
N ARG A 622 -1.61 -13.17 -29.57
CA ARG A 622 -2.05 -13.48 -28.20
C ARG A 622 -1.53 -12.41 -27.24
N VAL A 623 -2.43 -11.66 -26.60
CA VAL A 623 -2.09 -10.42 -25.88
C VAL A 623 -2.75 -10.31 -24.51
N VAL A 624 -2.17 -9.45 -23.66
CA VAL A 624 -2.76 -8.91 -22.44
C VAL A 624 -2.75 -7.38 -22.52
N THR A 625 -3.91 -6.80 -22.28
CA THR A 625 -4.28 -5.40 -22.60
C THR A 625 -5.28 -4.88 -21.56
N PRO A 626 -4.79 -4.44 -20.39
CA PRO A 626 -5.67 -3.99 -19.31
C PRO A 626 -6.34 -2.64 -19.54
N SER A 627 -6.04 -1.96 -20.64
CA SER A 627 -6.64 -0.68 -21.01
C SER A 627 -7.31 -0.80 -22.37
N TRP A 628 -8.38 -0.04 -22.56
CA TRP A 628 -9.15 0.05 -23.80
C TRP A 628 -8.46 0.97 -24.83
N LYS A 629 -8.93 0.90 -26.09
CA LYS A 629 -8.43 1.72 -27.22
C LYS A 629 -6.90 1.64 -27.37
N GLN A 630 -6.37 0.43 -27.26
CA GLN A 630 -4.95 0.18 -27.49
C GLN A 630 -4.80 -0.43 -28.87
N HIS A 631 -3.77 0.00 -29.59
CA HIS A 631 -3.52 -0.42 -30.96
C HIS A 631 -2.07 -0.86 -31.11
N LEU A 632 -1.84 -1.78 -32.04
CA LEU A 632 -0.54 -2.20 -32.51
C LEU A 632 -0.52 -2.06 -34.03
N LEU A 633 0.46 -1.34 -34.56
CA LEU A 633 0.61 -1.13 -36.00
C LEU A 633 1.62 -2.14 -36.53
N VAL A 634 1.34 -2.77 -37.67
CA VAL A 634 2.25 -3.71 -38.33
C VAL A 634 2.55 -3.27 -39.77
N ALA A 635 3.82 -3.21 -40.13
CA ALA A 635 4.27 -3.01 -41.50
C ALA A 635 4.97 -4.29 -41.98
N ALA A 636 4.45 -4.91 -43.03
CA ALA A 636 5.08 -6.04 -43.69
C ALA A 636 6.04 -5.54 -44.77
N ASN A 637 7.28 -6.05 -44.78
CA ASN A 637 8.30 -5.79 -45.80
C ASN A 637 8.51 -4.29 -46.11
N GLY A 638 8.45 -3.44 -45.08
CA GLY A 638 8.65 -1.98 -45.23
C GLY A 638 7.47 -1.23 -45.84
N ALA A 639 6.25 -1.80 -45.80
CA ALA A 639 5.03 -1.11 -46.22
C ALA A 639 4.92 0.29 -45.58
N LYS A 640 4.69 1.31 -46.43
CA LYS A 640 4.59 2.71 -45.99
C LYS A 640 3.36 2.96 -45.11
N GLU A 641 2.28 2.24 -45.38
CA GLU A 641 1.05 2.29 -44.61
C GLU A 641 0.96 1.04 -43.74
N PRO A 642 1.16 1.16 -42.40
CA PRO A 642 1.04 0.02 -41.52
C PRO A 642 -0.43 -0.35 -41.30
N THR A 643 -0.71 -1.65 -41.22
CA THR A 643 -2.02 -2.19 -40.87
C THR A 643 -2.27 -1.99 -39.37
N ASP A 644 -3.46 -1.50 -39.00
CA ASP A 644 -3.87 -1.34 -37.61
C ASP A 644 -4.40 -2.65 -37.03
N ILE A 645 -3.85 -3.07 -35.89
CA ILE A 645 -4.35 -4.18 -35.09
C ILE A 645 -5.00 -3.60 -33.84
N ALA A 646 -6.33 -3.57 -33.83
CA ALA A 646 -7.10 -3.23 -32.64
C ALA A 646 -6.86 -4.30 -31.56
N LEU A 647 -6.39 -3.88 -30.38
CA LEU A 647 -6.13 -4.80 -29.28
C LEU A 647 -7.40 -4.96 -28.42
N PRO A 648 -7.79 -6.20 -28.07
CA PRO A 648 -8.97 -6.47 -27.25
C PRO A 648 -8.81 -5.82 -25.87
N PHE A 649 -9.91 -5.54 -25.16
CA PHE A 649 -9.85 -5.11 -23.76
C PHE A 649 -9.99 -6.32 -22.84
N THR A 650 -8.86 -6.81 -22.32
CA THR A 650 -8.79 -8.13 -21.67
C THR A 650 -8.81 -8.08 -20.14
N VAL A 651 -8.83 -6.88 -19.57
CA VAL A 651 -8.77 -6.66 -18.12
C VAL A 651 -7.59 -7.40 -17.47
N GLY A 652 -6.48 -7.53 -18.20
CA GLY A 652 -5.28 -8.19 -17.71
C GLY A 652 -5.22 -9.72 -17.85
N MET A 653 -6.16 -10.32 -18.58
CA MET A 653 -6.10 -11.75 -18.97
C MET A 653 -5.52 -11.92 -20.38
N TRP A 654 -5.17 -13.15 -20.74
CA TRP A 654 -4.79 -13.48 -22.12
C TRP A 654 -6.01 -13.58 -23.01
N ASP A 655 -5.91 -13.01 -24.21
CA ASP A 655 -6.90 -13.15 -25.28
C ASP A 655 -6.21 -13.06 -26.65
N ARG A 656 -6.96 -13.23 -27.73
CA ARG A 656 -6.49 -13.09 -29.10
C ARG A 656 -7.06 -11.83 -29.76
N THR A 657 -6.28 -11.21 -30.64
CA THR A 657 -6.78 -10.16 -31.52
C THR A 657 -7.66 -10.76 -32.60
N GLU A 658 -8.58 -9.96 -33.14
CA GLU A 658 -9.17 -10.24 -34.44
C GLU A 658 -8.06 -10.35 -35.51
N PRO A 659 -8.25 -11.17 -36.56
CA PRO A 659 -7.28 -11.30 -37.63
C PRO A 659 -7.20 -10.02 -38.46
N VAL A 660 -5.99 -9.62 -38.82
CA VAL A 660 -5.74 -8.61 -39.86
C VAL A 660 -5.01 -9.24 -41.03
N GLU A 661 -5.27 -8.77 -42.24
CA GLU A 661 -4.57 -9.27 -43.41
C GLU A 661 -3.18 -8.61 -43.56
N VAL A 662 -2.17 -9.43 -43.81
CA VAL A 662 -0.83 -8.98 -44.25
C VAL A 662 -0.42 -9.75 -45.49
N SER A 663 0.30 -9.09 -46.40
CA SER A 663 0.84 -9.73 -47.60
C SER A 663 2.28 -10.14 -47.39
N LEU A 664 2.58 -11.42 -47.63
CA LEU A 664 3.92 -12.00 -47.51
C LEU A 664 4.43 -12.47 -48.88
N VAL A 665 5.75 -12.40 -49.07
CA VAL A 665 6.45 -13.03 -50.21
C VAL A 665 6.90 -14.43 -49.83
N LYS A 666 7.19 -15.28 -50.82
CA LYS A 666 7.84 -16.58 -50.55
C LYS A 666 9.28 -16.33 -50.08
N GLY A 667 9.73 -17.05 -49.06
CA GLY A 667 11.04 -16.84 -48.45
C GLY A 667 10.99 -15.74 -47.39
N THR A 668 12.08 -14.97 -47.27
CA THR A 668 12.28 -14.05 -46.15
C THR A 668 11.33 -12.86 -46.17
N ASN A 669 10.69 -12.63 -45.03
CA ASN A 669 9.82 -11.50 -44.75
C ASN A 669 10.25 -10.79 -43.47
N VAL A 670 9.89 -9.51 -43.36
CA VAL A 670 10.09 -8.69 -42.17
C VAL A 670 8.75 -8.12 -41.73
N LEU A 671 8.38 -8.34 -40.46
CA LEU A 671 7.26 -7.65 -39.82
C LEU A 671 7.78 -6.67 -38.78
N THR A 672 7.51 -5.38 -38.99
CA THR A 672 7.87 -4.31 -38.05
C THR A 672 6.62 -3.82 -37.33
N PHE A 673 6.67 -3.85 -36.00
CA PHE A 673 5.58 -3.45 -35.13
C PHE A 673 5.90 -2.13 -34.42
N SER A 674 4.92 -1.23 -34.39
CA SER A 674 5.04 0.07 -33.74
C SER A 674 3.77 0.47 -33.00
N ARG A 675 3.88 1.46 -32.11
CA ARG A 675 2.73 2.02 -31.37
C ARG A 675 2.87 3.53 -31.27
N ASN A 676 2.25 4.25 -32.20
CA ASN A 676 2.31 5.71 -32.32
C ASN A 676 0.93 6.36 -32.24
N HIS A 677 0.22 6.11 -31.13
CA HIS A 677 -1.09 6.70 -30.87
C HIS A 677 -1.13 7.41 -29.50
N GLY A 678 -2.09 8.32 -29.30
CA GLY A 678 -2.30 8.96 -28.00
C GLY A 678 -2.76 7.96 -26.93
N GLY A 679 -2.43 8.23 -25.66
CA GLY A 679 -2.94 7.44 -24.53
C GLY A 679 -2.34 6.04 -24.38
N LEU A 680 -1.09 5.83 -24.79
CA LEU A 680 -0.39 4.54 -24.66
C LEU A 680 -0.39 4.00 -23.23
N LYS A 681 -0.80 2.74 -23.11
CA LYS A 681 -0.75 1.92 -21.89
C LYS A 681 0.07 0.66 -22.19
N GLY A 682 0.45 -0.06 -21.14
CA GLY A 682 1.26 -1.25 -21.32
C GLY A 682 0.48 -2.37 -22.03
N VAL A 683 1.18 -3.16 -22.83
CA VAL A 683 0.64 -4.32 -23.55
C VAL A 683 1.65 -5.45 -23.43
N THR A 684 1.16 -6.66 -23.13
CA THR A 684 1.99 -7.86 -23.13
C THR A 684 1.57 -8.76 -24.29
N ILE A 685 2.53 -9.39 -24.96
CA ILE A 685 2.35 -10.23 -26.14
C ILE A 685 3.07 -11.54 -25.89
N LYS A 686 2.39 -12.67 -26.16
CA LYS A 686 3.00 -14.02 -26.05
C LYS A 686 3.58 -14.47 -27.39
N ASP A 687 2.77 -14.38 -28.43
CA ASP A 687 3.07 -14.91 -29.75
C ASP A 687 2.19 -14.25 -30.82
N PHE A 688 2.64 -14.33 -32.06
CA PHE A 688 1.89 -14.02 -33.27
C PHE A 688 1.65 -15.30 -34.07
N THR A 689 0.50 -15.39 -34.73
CA THR A 689 0.17 -16.49 -35.64
C THR A 689 -0.24 -15.92 -36.99
N LEU A 690 0.39 -16.40 -38.07
CA LEU A 690 0.07 -16.11 -39.45
C LEU A 690 -0.57 -17.34 -40.08
N THR A 691 -1.80 -17.22 -40.53
CA THR A 691 -2.55 -18.31 -41.19
C THR A 691 -2.78 -17.96 -42.66
N PRO A 692 -2.37 -18.80 -43.63
CA PRO A 692 -2.65 -18.54 -45.05
C PRO A 692 -4.15 -18.34 -45.28
N ILE A 693 -4.52 -17.26 -45.99
CA ILE A 693 -5.90 -17.02 -46.43
C ILE A 693 -6.06 -17.72 -47.78
N ARG A 694 -7.13 -18.52 -47.90
CA ARG A 694 -7.44 -19.23 -49.15
C ARG A 694 -8.01 -18.31 -50.21
#